data_AF-A0A480N052-F1
#
_entry.id   AF-A0A480N052-F1
#
_cell.length_a   1.000
_cell.length_b   1.000
_cell.length_c   1.000
_cell.angle_alpha   90.00
_cell.angle_beta   90.00
_cell.angle_gamma   90.00
#
_symmetry.space_group_name_H-M   'P 1'
#
loop_
_entity.id
_entity.type
_entity.pdbx_description
1 polymer ?
#
loop_
_entity_poly.entity_id
_entity_poly.type
_entity_poly.pdbx_seq_one_letter_code
_entity_poly.pdbx_strand_id
1 'polypeptide(L)'
;MSGEDEDSDAASRLGMCSREIVRRGALILFCDYVCQNLHDSEHLTWLIVNHIQDLIHLSHEPPVQDFISAVHRNAAASGLFIQAIQSRCENLSAPTTLKKTLQCLEGIHLSQSGAVLTLYVDKLLRTPFRVLARMVDTLACRRVEMLLAANLQSSMAQLPVEELTRIQEYLQSSGLAQRHQRLSSLLDRLRLATAPGSRGPAPRVSSHPLDGDGPLALETVSPDKDWYLRLVKSQCWTRSDSALLEGAELVSRIPPGDMGAFLMNPEFNLSLLAPCLGLGMREISAGQKSPLFEAARAATLDRVTSVVQQLPAVHQVFQPFLPTEPAAYWSKLDDLFGDAVLYRSLTTLARALAQYLLVLSKLPGPLQLPPEKETDTVRFVVMTLEALAWHLVHEQIPLSLDLQAGLDCCCLALQLPGLWSALSSPEMVTHACSLILCVRFILEAIVVQPGDQLLSPERKADTPKAAGEDEVDSNTQSPPYLGAACRMVAEMVASLPSVLALGRERSSRTPAFLAPVLRNVIVSLARLPLVNSYTRVPPLVWKLGWSPRPGGDFGTAFPEIPVEFLQEKEVFREFIFRINTLGWTSRTQFEETWATLLGVLVTQPLVMEQEENPPEEDTERTQIHVLAVQAITSLVLSAMTVPVAGNPAVSCLEQQPRNKPLKALDTRFGRKLSVIRGVVEQEVQAMVSKRENVATHHLYQAWDPVPSLSPATTGALISHDRLLLQVNPERELGDTGYQLGQVSIHSVWLGNSITPLREEEWDEEEEEEADVPVPSPPTSPLNSRKHRAGVDIHSCSQFLLELYSRWILPSSAARRTPVILISEVVRSVSSPPAPRGSAPGARPRVPSPRGSGFRMSSPWRAGLW
;
A
#
# COMPACT_ATOMS: atom_id res chain seq x y z
N MET A 1 15.19 23.49 -43.64
CA MET A 1 13.91 24.15 -43.98
C MET A 1 12.89 23.07 -44.20
N SER A 2 11.73 23.22 -43.56
CA SER A 2 10.57 22.30 -43.42
C SER A 2 10.78 21.04 -42.57
N GLY A 3 10.41 21.16 -41.30
CA GLY A 3 10.28 20.10 -40.31
C GLY A 3 9.50 20.64 -39.10
N GLU A 4 8.36 21.25 -39.37
CA GLU A 4 7.37 21.71 -38.37
C GLU A 4 6.00 21.38 -38.97
N ASP A 5 5.49 20.17 -38.75
CA ASP A 5 4.08 19.85 -39.07
C ASP A 5 3.51 18.63 -38.30
N GLU A 6 4.22 18.05 -37.33
CA GLU A 6 3.68 16.90 -36.55
C GLU A 6 3.04 17.28 -35.21
N ASP A 7 3.24 18.51 -34.70
CA ASP A 7 2.61 18.96 -33.44
C ASP A 7 1.18 19.53 -33.59
N SER A 8 0.67 19.65 -34.83
CA SER A 8 -0.64 20.28 -35.08
C SER A 8 -1.84 19.34 -34.93
N ASP A 9 -1.63 18.02 -34.94
CA ASP A 9 -2.71 17.02 -34.95
C ASP A 9 -3.24 16.63 -33.56
N ALA A 10 -2.50 16.91 -32.49
CA ALA A 10 -3.01 16.68 -31.12
C ALA A 10 -3.98 17.79 -30.68
N ALA A 11 -3.73 19.03 -31.10
CA ALA A 11 -4.61 20.17 -30.85
C ALA A 11 -5.91 20.10 -31.69
N SER A 12 -5.92 19.37 -32.81
CA SER A 12 -7.07 19.24 -33.70
C SER A 12 -8.21 18.37 -33.15
N ARG A 13 -8.00 17.62 -32.06
CA ARG A 13 -9.02 16.76 -31.41
C ARG A 13 -9.91 17.46 -30.39
N LEU A 14 -9.49 18.58 -29.81
CA LEU A 14 -10.31 19.35 -28.88
C LEU A 14 -11.14 20.36 -29.69
N GLY A 15 -12.43 20.08 -29.86
CA GLY A 15 -13.34 20.90 -30.66
C GLY A 15 -13.37 22.38 -30.21
N MET A 16 -13.53 23.29 -31.16
CA MET A 16 -13.58 24.74 -30.90
C MET A 16 -14.77 25.11 -29.99
N CYS A 17 -14.49 25.73 -28.83
CA CYS A 17 -15.52 26.15 -27.87
C CYS A 17 -16.60 27.04 -28.50
N SER A 18 -16.23 28.01 -29.34
CA SER A 18 -17.19 28.90 -30.01
C SER A 18 -18.16 28.13 -30.91
N ARG A 19 -17.69 27.07 -31.58
CA ARG A 19 -18.55 26.20 -32.38
C ARG A 19 -19.52 25.41 -31.50
N GLU A 20 -19.06 24.93 -30.35
CA GLU A 20 -19.91 24.19 -29.41
C GLU A 20 -21.02 25.06 -28.80
N ILE A 21 -20.73 26.34 -28.52
CA ILE A 21 -21.73 27.33 -28.08
C ILE A 21 -22.82 27.49 -29.14
N VAL A 22 -22.43 27.74 -30.40
CA VAL A 22 -23.39 27.90 -31.51
C VAL A 22 -24.17 26.62 -31.73
N ARG A 23 -23.52 25.45 -31.71
CA ARG A 23 -24.14 24.15 -31.92
C ARG A 23 -25.22 23.85 -30.87
N ARG A 24 -24.91 24.03 -29.58
CA ARG A 24 -25.88 23.82 -28.49
C ARG A 24 -26.98 24.87 -28.52
N GLY A 25 -26.63 26.15 -28.68
CA GLY A 25 -27.59 27.26 -28.73
C GLY A 25 -28.59 27.13 -29.88
N ALA A 26 -28.11 26.79 -31.07
CA ALA A 26 -28.96 26.56 -32.24
C ALA A 26 -29.92 25.39 -32.01
N LEU A 27 -29.46 24.29 -31.42
CA LEU A 27 -30.31 23.14 -31.11
C LEU A 27 -31.40 23.47 -30.07
N ILE A 28 -31.08 24.24 -29.04
CA ILE A 28 -32.05 24.68 -28.02
C ILE A 28 -33.14 25.54 -28.65
N LEU A 29 -32.76 26.53 -29.46
CA LEU A 29 -33.71 27.40 -30.17
C LEU A 29 -34.54 26.60 -31.18
N PHE A 30 -33.94 25.62 -31.84
CA PHE A 30 -34.66 24.76 -32.78
C PHE A 30 -35.66 23.85 -32.04
N CYS A 31 -35.35 23.37 -30.84
CA CYS A 31 -36.32 22.65 -30.00
C CYS A 31 -37.52 23.53 -29.63
N ASP A 32 -37.30 24.80 -29.26
CA ASP A 32 -38.37 25.76 -28.99
C ASP A 32 -39.28 25.97 -30.21
N TYR A 33 -38.67 26.15 -31.39
CA TYR A 33 -39.39 26.30 -32.65
C TYR A 33 -40.26 25.07 -32.96
N VAL A 34 -39.74 23.86 -32.78
CA VAL A 34 -40.49 22.62 -33.02
C VAL A 34 -41.62 22.45 -31.99
N CYS A 35 -41.43 22.86 -30.73
CA CYS A 35 -42.50 22.88 -29.72
C CYS A 35 -43.70 23.75 -30.11
N GLN A 36 -43.44 24.90 -30.75
CA GLN A 36 -44.48 25.80 -31.22
C GLN A 36 -45.17 25.27 -32.49
N ASN A 37 -44.50 24.41 -33.26
CA ASN A 37 -44.94 23.91 -34.57
C ASN A 37 -45.09 22.37 -34.61
N LEU A 38 -45.62 21.76 -33.54
CA LEU A 38 -45.74 20.29 -33.40
C LEU A 38 -46.64 19.59 -34.43
N HIS A 39 -47.38 20.34 -35.26
CA HIS A 39 -48.18 19.78 -36.35
C HIS A 39 -47.32 19.25 -37.51
N ASP A 40 -46.08 19.73 -37.63
CA ASP A 40 -45.11 19.23 -38.59
C ASP A 40 -44.23 18.14 -37.96
N SER A 41 -44.50 16.89 -38.32
CA SER A 41 -43.78 15.73 -37.80
C SER A 41 -42.39 15.51 -38.41
N GLU A 42 -42.04 16.20 -39.50
CA GLU A 42 -40.75 16.02 -40.18
C GLU A 42 -39.62 16.55 -39.31
N HIS A 43 -39.75 17.78 -38.80
CA HIS A 43 -38.75 18.41 -37.95
C HIS A 43 -38.57 17.67 -36.63
N LEU A 44 -39.66 17.21 -36.01
CA LEU A 44 -39.61 16.40 -34.79
C LEU A 44 -38.83 15.10 -35.02
N THR A 45 -39.14 14.39 -36.10
CA THR A 45 -38.49 13.12 -36.44
C THR A 45 -37.00 13.33 -36.70
N TRP A 46 -36.66 14.32 -37.51
CA TRP A 46 -35.27 14.64 -37.86
C TRP A 46 -34.43 14.96 -36.61
N LEU A 47 -34.98 15.75 -35.68
CA LEU A 47 -34.28 16.18 -34.47
C LEU A 47 -34.01 14.99 -33.54
N ILE A 48 -35.00 14.12 -33.33
CA ILE A 48 -34.84 12.93 -32.47
C ILE A 48 -33.84 11.94 -33.09
N VAL A 49 -33.94 11.63 -34.39
CA VAL A 49 -33.05 10.63 -35.00
C VAL A 49 -31.60 11.12 -35.01
N ASN A 50 -31.35 12.40 -35.33
CA ASN A 50 -29.99 12.90 -35.57
C ASN A 50 -29.31 13.47 -34.32
N HIS A 51 -30.05 14.02 -33.36
CA HIS A 51 -29.50 14.75 -32.22
C HIS A 51 -29.91 14.17 -30.86
N ILE A 52 -30.21 12.87 -30.77
CA ILE A 52 -30.65 12.23 -29.52
C ILE A 52 -29.67 12.41 -28.35
N GLN A 53 -28.36 12.29 -28.59
CA GLN A 53 -27.35 12.46 -27.54
C GLN A 53 -27.33 13.89 -27.00
N ASP A 54 -27.48 14.87 -27.89
CA ASP A 54 -27.51 16.29 -27.53
C ASP A 54 -28.78 16.66 -26.79
N LEU A 55 -29.94 16.14 -27.24
CA LEU A 55 -31.22 16.29 -26.57
C LEU A 55 -31.16 15.78 -25.12
N ILE A 56 -30.58 14.59 -24.92
CA ILE A 56 -30.38 14.03 -23.57
C ILE A 56 -29.42 14.89 -22.76
N HIS A 57 -28.33 15.38 -23.36
CA HIS A 57 -27.36 16.19 -22.63
C HIS A 57 -27.93 17.56 -22.21
N LEU A 58 -28.76 18.15 -23.06
CA LEU A 58 -29.40 19.46 -22.88
C LEU A 58 -30.80 19.37 -22.23
N SER A 59 -31.20 18.22 -21.72
CA SER A 59 -32.53 17.99 -21.13
C SER A 59 -32.88 18.84 -19.90
N HIS A 60 -31.93 19.63 -19.40
CA HIS A 60 -32.07 20.56 -18.28
C HIS A 60 -32.42 21.98 -18.75
N GLU A 61 -32.29 22.26 -20.04
CA GLU A 61 -32.66 23.54 -20.64
C GLU A 61 -34.18 23.57 -20.86
N PRO A 62 -34.88 24.64 -20.45
CA PRO A 62 -36.34 24.69 -20.51
C PRO A 62 -36.94 24.35 -21.89
N PRO A 63 -36.44 24.91 -23.02
CA PRO A 63 -37.03 24.60 -24.33
C PRO A 63 -36.86 23.15 -24.77
N VAL A 64 -35.75 22.51 -24.37
CA VAL A 64 -35.49 21.10 -24.65
C VAL A 64 -36.34 20.21 -23.74
N GLN A 65 -36.56 20.61 -22.49
CA GLN A 65 -37.46 19.92 -21.58
C GLN A 65 -38.91 19.95 -22.09
N ASP A 66 -39.37 21.10 -22.57
CA ASP A 66 -40.68 21.24 -23.19
C ASP A 66 -40.81 20.35 -24.43
N PHE A 67 -39.77 20.28 -25.26
CA PHE A 67 -39.69 19.37 -26.42
C PHE A 67 -39.82 17.90 -26.02
N ILE A 68 -39.05 17.47 -25.02
CA ILE A 68 -39.13 16.09 -24.51
C ILE A 68 -40.53 15.80 -23.95
N SER A 69 -41.16 16.76 -23.27
CA SER A 69 -42.53 16.62 -22.77
C SER A 69 -43.56 16.48 -23.90
N ALA A 70 -43.36 17.18 -25.03
CA ALA A 70 -44.19 17.04 -26.22
C ALA A 70 -44.01 15.65 -26.86
N VAL A 71 -42.78 15.13 -26.90
CA VAL A 71 -42.48 13.76 -27.33
C VAL A 71 -43.18 12.73 -26.43
N HIS A 72 -43.21 12.95 -25.11
CA HIS A 72 -43.90 12.07 -24.14
C HIS A 72 -45.42 11.98 -24.38
N ARG A 73 -46.03 13.03 -24.91
CA ARG A 73 -47.48 13.08 -25.23
C ARG A 73 -47.83 12.37 -26.54
N ASN A 74 -46.85 12.05 -27.39
CA ASN A 74 -47.06 11.44 -28.70
C ASN A 74 -46.48 10.02 -28.76
N ALA A 75 -47.34 9.03 -29.01
CA ALA A 75 -47.00 7.61 -29.05
C ALA A 75 -45.92 7.23 -30.09
N ALA A 76 -45.99 7.81 -31.30
CA ALA A 76 -45.06 7.52 -32.38
C ALA A 76 -43.70 8.18 -32.13
N ALA A 77 -43.71 9.45 -31.69
CA ALA A 77 -42.51 10.18 -31.29
C ALA A 77 -41.78 9.50 -30.13
N SER A 78 -42.51 9.07 -29.10
CA SER A 78 -41.96 8.31 -27.97
C SER A 78 -41.32 6.99 -28.40
N GLY A 79 -41.92 6.27 -29.35
CA GLY A 79 -41.35 5.02 -29.89
C GLY A 79 -40.05 5.28 -30.64
N LEU A 80 -40.03 6.31 -31.48
CA LEU A 80 -38.84 6.74 -32.24
C LEU A 80 -37.72 7.22 -31.31
N PHE A 81 -38.06 7.91 -30.21
CA PHE A 81 -37.09 8.33 -29.18
C PHE A 81 -36.38 7.13 -28.52
N ILE A 82 -37.12 6.07 -28.19
CA ILE A 82 -36.54 4.82 -27.64
C ILE A 82 -35.61 4.15 -28.66
N GLN A 83 -36.04 4.06 -29.93
CA GLN A 83 -35.25 3.46 -31.00
C GLN A 83 -33.95 4.24 -31.27
N ALA A 84 -34.01 5.57 -31.23
CA ALA A 84 -32.84 6.42 -31.36
C ALA A 84 -31.83 6.18 -30.22
N ILE A 85 -32.30 6.02 -28.97
CA ILE A 85 -31.44 5.67 -27.83
C ILE A 85 -30.83 4.28 -28.02
N GLN A 86 -31.61 3.29 -28.46
CA GLN A 86 -31.11 1.93 -28.67
C GLN A 86 -30.03 1.84 -29.74
N SER A 87 -30.15 2.63 -30.81
CA SER A 87 -29.29 2.54 -32.00
C SER A 87 -28.11 3.49 -32.00
N ARG A 88 -28.24 4.69 -31.42
CA ARG A 88 -27.25 5.78 -31.57
C ARG A 88 -26.62 6.25 -30.26
N CYS A 89 -27.04 5.75 -29.10
CA CYS A 89 -26.38 6.05 -27.83
C CYS A 89 -25.40 4.92 -27.45
N GLU A 90 -24.19 4.97 -28.01
CA GLU A 90 -23.09 4.06 -27.66
C GLU A 90 -22.48 4.42 -26.28
N ASN A 91 -22.46 5.71 -25.93
CA ASN A 91 -21.85 6.27 -24.71
C ASN A 91 -22.80 6.37 -23.50
N LEU A 92 -23.71 5.40 -23.32
CA LEU A 92 -24.58 5.33 -22.12
C LEU A 92 -23.83 4.82 -20.87
N SER A 93 -22.53 4.54 -20.99
CA SER A 93 -21.67 4.14 -19.88
C SER A 93 -21.32 5.30 -18.94
N ALA A 94 -21.35 6.55 -19.40
CA ALA A 94 -21.04 7.70 -18.55
C ALA A 94 -22.18 7.93 -17.53
N PRO A 95 -21.86 8.09 -16.22
CA PRO A 95 -22.88 8.11 -15.17
C PRO A 95 -23.84 9.32 -15.29
N THR A 96 -23.34 10.46 -15.75
CA THR A 96 -24.14 11.68 -15.96
C THR A 96 -25.06 11.54 -17.17
N THR A 97 -24.55 11.05 -18.30
CA THR A 97 -25.34 10.79 -19.52
C THR A 97 -26.42 9.76 -19.26
N LEU A 98 -26.10 8.66 -18.56
CA LEU A 98 -27.08 7.66 -18.19
C LEU A 98 -28.15 8.23 -17.26
N LYS A 99 -27.77 8.99 -16.22
CA LYS A 99 -28.74 9.65 -15.33
C LYS A 99 -29.71 10.53 -16.12
N LYS A 100 -29.21 11.38 -17.02
CA LYS A 100 -30.03 12.24 -17.88
C LYS A 100 -30.93 11.42 -18.82
N THR A 101 -30.41 10.33 -19.38
CA THR A 101 -31.19 9.40 -20.21
C THR A 101 -32.36 8.80 -19.42
N LEU A 102 -32.13 8.36 -18.19
CA LEU A 102 -33.19 7.81 -17.33
C LEU A 102 -34.25 8.86 -16.99
N GLN A 103 -33.86 10.12 -16.76
CA GLN A 103 -34.79 11.24 -16.57
C GLN A 103 -35.65 11.48 -17.82
N CYS A 104 -35.06 11.42 -19.01
CA CYS A 104 -35.78 11.57 -20.27
C CYS A 104 -36.74 10.40 -20.54
N LEU A 105 -36.43 9.19 -20.06
CA LEU A 105 -37.27 7.99 -20.25
C LEU A 105 -38.40 7.86 -19.22
N GLU A 106 -38.37 8.63 -18.12
CA GLU A 106 -39.36 8.53 -17.03
C GLU A 106 -40.79 8.80 -17.51
N GLY A 107 -40.98 9.79 -18.39
CA GLY A 107 -42.30 10.26 -18.85
C GLY A 107 -42.82 9.65 -20.17
N ILE A 108 -42.12 8.70 -20.78
CA ILE A 108 -42.48 8.09 -22.07
C ILE A 108 -43.95 7.62 -22.11
N HIS A 109 -44.60 7.79 -23.28
CA HIS A 109 -46.00 7.47 -23.50
C HIS A 109 -46.36 6.02 -23.09
N LEU A 110 -47.55 5.84 -22.50
CA LEU A 110 -48.05 4.54 -21.99
C LEU A 110 -48.06 3.43 -23.05
N SER A 111 -48.31 3.77 -24.32
CA SER A 111 -48.34 2.81 -25.43
C SER A 111 -46.98 2.22 -25.81
N GLN A 112 -45.89 2.77 -25.25
CA GLN A 112 -44.50 2.33 -25.49
C GLN A 112 -43.88 1.74 -24.21
N SER A 113 -44.70 1.38 -23.22
CA SER A 113 -44.22 0.84 -21.92
C SER A 113 -43.48 -0.48 -22.09
N GLY A 114 -43.88 -1.32 -23.05
CA GLY A 114 -43.15 -2.55 -23.40
C GLY A 114 -41.75 -2.27 -23.96
N ALA A 115 -41.64 -1.40 -24.96
CA ALA A 115 -40.37 -1.07 -25.62
C ALA A 115 -39.34 -0.44 -24.66
N VAL A 116 -39.78 0.45 -23.76
CA VAL A 116 -38.89 1.05 -22.76
C VAL A 116 -38.47 0.05 -21.67
N LEU A 117 -39.35 -0.88 -21.29
CA LEU A 117 -39.03 -1.95 -20.35
C LEU A 117 -37.94 -2.88 -20.91
N THR A 118 -38.06 -3.25 -22.19
CA THR A 118 -37.03 -4.01 -22.91
C THR A 118 -35.69 -3.26 -22.90
N LEU A 119 -35.67 -1.96 -23.23
CA LEU A 119 -34.47 -1.13 -23.16
C LEU A 119 -33.84 -1.11 -21.75
N TYR A 120 -34.67 -0.96 -20.71
CA TYR A 120 -34.19 -0.95 -19.32
C TYR A 120 -33.47 -2.25 -18.96
N VAL A 121 -34.09 -3.40 -19.24
CA VAL A 121 -33.53 -4.70 -18.85
C VAL A 121 -32.30 -5.05 -19.69
N ASP A 122 -32.38 -4.91 -21.01
CA ASP A 122 -31.32 -5.37 -21.91
C ASP A 122 -30.05 -4.53 -21.82
N LYS A 123 -30.18 -3.19 -21.74
CA LYS A 123 -29.03 -2.27 -21.84
C LYS A 123 -28.70 -1.52 -20.56
N LEU A 124 -29.70 -1.07 -19.78
CA LEU A 124 -29.47 -0.07 -18.72
C LEU A 124 -29.38 -0.66 -17.30
N LEU A 125 -29.94 -1.86 -17.07
CA LEU A 125 -29.98 -2.47 -15.74
C LEU A 125 -28.61 -3.02 -15.32
N ARG A 126 -27.84 -3.56 -16.26
CA ARG A 126 -26.50 -4.14 -16.02
C ARG A 126 -25.40 -3.08 -15.98
N THR A 127 -25.54 -2.10 -15.09
CA THR A 127 -24.54 -1.03 -14.91
C THR A 127 -23.68 -1.28 -13.67
N PRO A 128 -22.39 -0.86 -13.68
CA PRO A 128 -21.54 -0.95 -12.48
C PRO A 128 -22.00 0.03 -11.39
N PHE A 129 -22.71 1.10 -11.76
CA PHE A 129 -23.19 2.14 -10.85
C PHE A 129 -24.49 1.73 -10.15
N ARG A 130 -24.39 1.32 -8.88
CA ARG A 130 -25.52 0.81 -8.09
C ARG A 130 -26.71 1.77 -7.98
N VAL A 131 -26.45 3.06 -7.86
CA VAL A 131 -27.50 4.09 -7.81
C VAL A 131 -28.30 4.16 -9.11
N LEU A 132 -27.63 4.05 -10.26
CA LEU A 132 -28.29 4.06 -11.57
C LEU A 132 -29.05 2.76 -11.78
N ALA A 133 -28.47 1.60 -11.46
CA ALA A 133 -29.18 0.31 -11.50
C ALA A 133 -30.47 0.34 -10.64
N ARG A 134 -30.44 0.99 -9.46
CA ARG A 134 -31.63 1.17 -8.61
C ARG A 134 -32.66 2.12 -9.21
N MET A 135 -32.22 3.18 -9.88
CA MET A 135 -33.11 4.06 -10.64
C MET A 135 -33.79 3.29 -11.78
N VAL A 136 -33.03 2.49 -12.55
CA VAL A 136 -33.58 1.63 -13.61
C VAL A 136 -34.59 0.63 -13.05
N ASP A 137 -34.25 -0.07 -11.96
CA ASP A 137 -35.15 -1.00 -11.25
C ASP A 137 -36.47 -0.33 -10.87
N THR A 138 -36.42 0.90 -10.33
CA THR A 138 -37.61 1.65 -9.94
C THR A 138 -38.47 2.03 -11.15
N LEU A 139 -37.85 2.52 -12.21
CA LEU A 139 -38.56 2.89 -13.45
C LEU A 139 -39.16 1.67 -14.14
N ALA A 140 -38.42 0.56 -14.22
CA ALA A 140 -38.88 -0.70 -14.78
C ALA A 140 -40.06 -1.27 -13.99
N CYS A 141 -40.00 -1.29 -12.64
CA CYS A 141 -41.12 -1.70 -11.80
C CYS A 141 -42.38 -0.88 -12.07
N ARG A 142 -42.25 0.45 -12.14
CA ARG A 142 -43.38 1.34 -12.46
C ARG A 142 -43.97 1.03 -13.84
N ARG A 143 -43.15 0.75 -14.85
CA ARG A 143 -43.64 0.37 -16.19
C ARG A 143 -44.41 -0.95 -16.17
N VAL A 144 -43.96 -1.95 -15.41
CA VAL A 144 -44.71 -3.21 -15.23
C VAL A 144 -46.02 -2.98 -14.49
N GLU A 145 -46.03 -2.15 -13.45
CA GLU A 145 -47.26 -1.76 -12.73
C GLU A 145 -48.26 -1.05 -13.65
N MET A 146 -47.80 -0.17 -14.53
CA MET A 146 -48.63 0.49 -15.54
C MET A 146 -49.19 -0.51 -16.57
N LEU A 147 -48.42 -1.51 -17.00
CA LEU A 147 -48.89 -2.59 -17.89
C LEU A 147 -49.91 -3.51 -17.21
N LEU A 148 -49.75 -3.77 -15.92
CA LEU A 148 -50.70 -4.53 -15.10
C LEU A 148 -52.03 -3.77 -14.88
N ALA A 149 -51.96 -2.44 -14.78
CA ALA A 149 -53.14 -1.58 -14.62
C ALA A 149 -53.88 -1.31 -15.95
N ALA A 150 -53.22 -1.45 -17.10
CA ALA A 150 -53.80 -1.24 -18.42
C ALA A 150 -54.65 -2.43 -18.91
N ASN A 151 -55.41 -2.22 -19.98
CA ASN A 151 -56.23 -3.27 -20.59
C ASN A 151 -55.36 -4.43 -21.12
N LEU A 152 -55.71 -5.67 -20.78
CA LEU A 152 -54.96 -6.88 -21.15
C LEU A 152 -54.61 -6.97 -22.64
N GLN A 153 -55.55 -6.63 -23.53
CA GLN A 153 -55.30 -6.61 -24.98
C GLN A 153 -54.20 -5.61 -25.38
N SER A 154 -54.20 -4.41 -24.77
CA SER A 154 -53.15 -3.41 -25.01
C SER A 154 -51.80 -3.81 -24.40
N SER A 155 -51.82 -4.51 -23.26
CA SER A 155 -50.60 -4.98 -22.60
C SER A 155 -49.95 -6.12 -23.39
N MET A 156 -50.75 -7.06 -23.91
CA MET A 156 -50.25 -8.16 -24.76
C MET A 156 -49.75 -7.67 -26.14
N ALA A 157 -50.35 -6.62 -26.69
CA ALA A 157 -49.89 -6.01 -27.93
C ALA A 157 -48.54 -5.29 -27.77
N GLN A 158 -48.29 -4.66 -26.61
CA GLN A 158 -47.03 -3.99 -26.32
C GLN A 158 -45.90 -4.94 -25.90
N LEU A 159 -46.24 -5.99 -25.14
CA LEU A 159 -45.27 -6.96 -24.63
C LEU A 159 -45.78 -8.40 -24.90
N PRO A 160 -45.41 -8.99 -26.05
CA PRO A 160 -45.72 -10.37 -26.36
C PRO A 160 -45.18 -11.35 -25.33
N VAL A 161 -45.83 -12.51 -25.18
CA VAL A 161 -45.45 -13.55 -24.21
C VAL A 161 -44.02 -14.08 -24.45
N GLU A 162 -43.61 -14.16 -25.71
CA GLU A 162 -42.25 -14.55 -26.11
C GLU A 162 -41.21 -13.57 -25.58
N GLU A 163 -41.46 -12.27 -25.74
CA GLU A 163 -40.58 -11.19 -25.30
C GLU A 163 -40.52 -11.10 -23.76
N LEU A 164 -41.67 -11.28 -23.09
CA LEU A 164 -41.73 -11.38 -21.62
C LEU A 164 -40.89 -12.58 -21.11
N THR A 165 -40.91 -13.70 -21.83
CA THR A 165 -40.11 -14.88 -21.49
C THR A 165 -38.63 -14.63 -21.68
N ARG A 166 -38.23 -14.02 -22.81
CA ARG A 166 -36.85 -13.60 -23.08
C ARG A 166 -36.29 -12.68 -22.00
N ILE A 167 -37.06 -11.67 -21.57
CA ILE A 167 -36.67 -10.72 -20.51
C ILE A 167 -36.36 -11.46 -19.21
N GLN A 168 -37.23 -12.40 -18.81
CA GLN A 168 -37.03 -13.12 -17.57
C GLN A 168 -35.91 -14.17 -17.66
N GLU A 169 -35.75 -14.85 -18.78
CA GLU A 169 -34.59 -15.73 -19.03
C GLU A 169 -33.28 -14.95 -18.96
N TYR A 170 -33.25 -13.73 -19.49
CA TYR A 170 -32.09 -12.84 -19.35
C TYR A 170 -31.84 -12.47 -17.88
N LEU A 171 -32.86 -12.08 -17.12
CA LEU A 171 -32.72 -11.75 -15.70
C LEU A 171 -32.21 -12.94 -14.86
N GLN A 172 -32.67 -14.15 -15.16
CA GLN A 172 -32.20 -15.37 -14.50
C GLN A 172 -30.76 -15.72 -14.93
N SER A 173 -30.48 -15.71 -16.23
CA SER A 173 -29.16 -16.10 -16.79
C SER A 173 -28.03 -15.11 -16.44
N SER A 174 -28.36 -13.87 -16.14
CA SER A 174 -27.40 -12.85 -15.72
C SER A 174 -27.25 -12.73 -14.18
N GLY A 175 -28.10 -13.40 -13.40
CA GLY A 175 -28.17 -13.25 -11.94
C GLY A 175 -28.77 -11.91 -11.49
N LEU A 176 -29.38 -11.13 -12.38
CA LEU A 176 -30.04 -9.87 -12.06
C LEU A 176 -31.36 -10.09 -11.31
N ALA A 177 -32.03 -11.23 -11.53
CA ALA A 177 -33.28 -11.56 -10.83
C ALA A 177 -33.12 -11.58 -9.30
N GLN A 178 -32.00 -12.11 -8.80
CA GLN A 178 -31.69 -12.15 -7.37
C GLN A 178 -31.44 -10.77 -6.78
N ARG A 179 -30.89 -9.83 -7.56
CA ARG A 179 -30.64 -8.45 -7.13
C ARG A 179 -31.89 -7.58 -7.20
N HIS A 180 -32.76 -7.84 -8.17
CA HIS A 180 -33.95 -7.06 -8.51
C HIS A 180 -35.22 -7.92 -8.32
N GLN A 181 -35.43 -8.38 -7.09
CA GLN A 181 -36.51 -9.33 -6.74
C GLN A 181 -37.91 -8.73 -6.97
N ARG A 182 -38.08 -7.43 -6.72
CA ARG A 182 -39.36 -6.74 -6.97
C ARG A 182 -39.71 -6.73 -8.46
N LEU A 183 -38.77 -6.40 -9.34
CA LEU A 183 -39.00 -6.41 -10.78
C LEU A 183 -39.36 -7.82 -11.25
N SER A 184 -38.62 -8.83 -10.78
CA SER A 184 -38.87 -10.24 -11.14
C SER A 184 -40.27 -10.68 -10.71
N SER A 185 -40.68 -10.40 -9.47
CA SER A 185 -42.02 -10.77 -8.97
C SER A 185 -43.17 -10.02 -9.67
N LEU A 186 -42.95 -8.77 -10.10
CA LEU A 186 -43.92 -8.03 -10.90
C LEU A 186 -44.05 -8.62 -12.32
N LEU A 187 -42.96 -9.03 -12.95
CA LEU A 187 -42.99 -9.71 -14.25
C LEU A 187 -43.70 -11.07 -14.17
N ASP A 188 -43.51 -11.82 -13.08
CA ASP A 188 -44.25 -13.07 -12.85
C ASP A 188 -45.75 -12.82 -12.69
N ARG A 189 -46.12 -11.79 -11.94
CA ARG A 189 -47.52 -11.36 -11.82
C ARG A 189 -48.11 -10.94 -13.17
N LEU A 190 -47.33 -10.25 -14.01
CA LEU A 190 -47.75 -9.89 -15.36
C LEU A 190 -47.95 -11.13 -16.23
N ARG A 191 -47.06 -12.13 -16.17
CA ARG A 191 -47.26 -13.40 -16.90
C ARG A 191 -48.53 -14.11 -16.46
N LEU A 192 -48.76 -14.21 -15.15
CA LEU A 192 -49.96 -14.87 -14.62
C LEU A 192 -51.25 -14.20 -15.11
N ALA A 193 -51.22 -12.89 -15.32
CA ALA A 193 -52.35 -12.14 -15.87
C ALA A 193 -52.53 -12.30 -17.39
N THR A 194 -51.45 -12.43 -18.17
CA THR A 194 -51.50 -12.47 -19.65
C THR A 194 -51.56 -13.86 -20.25
N ALA A 195 -51.04 -14.88 -19.54
CA ALA A 195 -51.01 -16.27 -20.00
C ALA A 195 -51.24 -17.24 -18.82
N PRO A 196 -52.50 -17.36 -18.34
CA PRO A 196 -52.83 -18.27 -17.24
C PRO A 196 -52.51 -19.73 -17.62
N GLY A 197 -51.56 -20.34 -16.90
CA GLY A 197 -51.06 -21.70 -17.15
C GLY A 197 -49.63 -21.77 -17.71
N SER A 198 -49.05 -20.65 -18.14
CA SER A 198 -47.64 -20.57 -18.53
C SER A 198 -46.74 -20.54 -17.29
N ARG A 199 -45.80 -21.49 -17.18
CA ARG A 199 -44.78 -21.49 -16.12
C ARG A 199 -43.64 -20.57 -16.51
N GLY A 200 -43.17 -19.79 -15.54
CA GLY A 200 -41.95 -18.99 -15.75
C GLY A 200 -40.69 -19.83 -15.86
N PRO A 201 -39.58 -19.23 -16.32
CA PRO A 201 -38.29 -19.88 -16.31
C PRO A 201 -37.97 -20.31 -14.88
N ALA A 202 -37.54 -21.58 -14.73
CA ALA A 202 -37.17 -22.10 -13.43
C ALA A 202 -36.05 -21.24 -12.82
N PRO A 203 -36.07 -20.99 -11.49
CA PRO A 203 -34.94 -20.35 -10.83
C PRO A 203 -33.68 -21.18 -11.10
N ARG A 204 -32.54 -20.49 -11.21
CA ARG A 204 -31.26 -21.18 -11.39
C ARG A 204 -31.02 -22.16 -10.24
N VAL A 205 -30.94 -23.45 -10.57
CA VAL A 205 -30.36 -24.48 -9.72
C VAL A 205 -28.90 -24.07 -9.50
N SER A 206 -28.58 -23.63 -8.28
CA SER A 206 -27.20 -23.31 -7.93
C SER A 206 -26.45 -24.62 -7.67
N SER A 207 -25.11 -24.60 -7.73
CA SER A 207 -24.29 -25.76 -7.35
C SER A 207 -24.33 -26.05 -5.84
N HIS A 208 -25.11 -25.27 -5.08
CA HIS A 208 -25.29 -25.45 -3.65
C HIS A 208 -26.02 -26.78 -3.37
N PRO A 209 -25.56 -27.59 -2.40
CA PRO A 209 -26.16 -28.90 -2.10
C PRO A 209 -27.64 -28.88 -1.69
N LEU A 210 -28.17 -27.69 -1.34
CA LEU A 210 -29.59 -27.51 -0.96
C LEU A 210 -30.46 -26.95 -2.10
N ASP A 211 -29.88 -26.57 -3.25
CA ASP A 211 -30.59 -25.88 -4.33
C ASP A 211 -30.89 -26.80 -5.54
N GLY A 212 -30.92 -28.12 -5.34
CA GLY A 212 -31.11 -29.14 -6.37
C GLY A 212 -32.49 -29.15 -7.07
N ASP A 213 -32.73 -30.17 -7.90
CA ASP A 213 -33.97 -30.33 -8.68
C ASP A 213 -35.20 -30.59 -7.78
N GLY A 214 -35.83 -29.51 -7.34
CA GLY A 214 -37.08 -29.51 -6.57
C GLY A 214 -36.91 -29.19 -5.08
N PRO A 215 -38.02 -29.02 -4.33
CA PRO A 215 -37.96 -28.80 -2.89
C PRO A 215 -37.40 -30.06 -2.21
N LEU A 216 -36.10 -30.06 -1.94
CA LEU A 216 -35.43 -31.11 -1.16
C LEU A 216 -36.03 -31.11 0.25
N ALA A 217 -36.59 -32.25 0.67
CA ALA A 217 -36.96 -32.44 2.07
C ALA A 217 -35.66 -32.46 2.89
N LEU A 218 -35.44 -31.44 3.73
CA LEU A 218 -34.25 -31.32 4.59
C LEU A 218 -33.96 -32.59 5.41
N GLU A 219 -35.01 -33.39 5.69
CA GLU A 219 -34.94 -34.69 6.37
C GLU A 219 -34.18 -35.77 5.60
N THR A 220 -33.99 -35.61 4.29
CA THR A 220 -33.30 -36.59 3.40
C THR A 220 -31.82 -36.27 3.17
N VAL A 221 -31.33 -35.12 3.66
CA VAL A 221 -29.94 -34.71 3.51
C VAL A 221 -29.10 -35.33 4.64
N SER A 222 -28.12 -36.18 4.29
CA SER A 222 -27.14 -36.70 5.24
C SER A 222 -25.93 -35.75 5.30
N PRO A 223 -25.65 -35.07 6.43
CA PRO A 223 -24.50 -34.18 6.57
C PRO A 223 -23.22 -34.98 6.82
N ASP A 224 -22.75 -35.66 5.79
CA ASP A 224 -21.50 -36.44 5.78
C ASP A 224 -20.31 -35.64 5.23
N LYS A 225 -19.13 -36.28 5.19
CA LYS A 225 -17.89 -35.67 4.66
C LYS A 225 -18.08 -35.17 3.22
N ASP A 226 -18.73 -35.96 2.37
CA ASP A 226 -18.86 -35.64 0.93
C ASP A 226 -19.90 -34.55 0.68
N TRP A 227 -20.95 -34.50 1.48
CA TRP A 227 -21.89 -33.38 1.52
C TRP A 227 -21.18 -32.10 1.95
N TYR A 228 -20.37 -32.15 3.02
CA TYR A 228 -19.60 -30.98 3.46
C TYR A 228 -18.63 -30.50 2.38
N LEU A 229 -17.89 -31.41 1.75
CA LEU A 229 -16.99 -31.05 0.63
C LEU A 229 -17.76 -30.41 -0.53
N ARG A 230 -18.94 -30.91 -0.90
CA ARG A 230 -19.78 -30.27 -1.94
C ARG A 230 -20.25 -28.87 -1.52
N LEU A 231 -20.61 -28.68 -0.25
CA LEU A 231 -20.98 -27.38 0.30
C LEU A 231 -19.81 -26.39 0.21
N VAL A 232 -18.63 -26.77 0.69
CA VAL A 232 -17.46 -25.89 0.66
C VAL A 232 -17.03 -25.59 -0.78
N LYS A 233 -17.08 -26.57 -1.70
CA LYS A 233 -16.85 -26.34 -3.14
C LYS A 233 -17.80 -25.29 -3.72
N SER A 234 -19.09 -25.36 -3.40
CA SER A 234 -20.08 -24.40 -3.93
C SER A 234 -19.79 -22.94 -3.56
N GLN A 235 -19.08 -22.71 -2.45
CA GLN A 235 -18.74 -21.37 -1.97
C GLN A 235 -17.31 -20.97 -2.36
N CYS A 236 -16.34 -21.88 -2.25
CA CYS A 236 -14.92 -21.60 -2.43
C CYS A 236 -14.40 -21.80 -3.86
N TRP A 237 -15.12 -22.53 -4.72
CA TRP A 237 -14.79 -22.65 -6.15
C TRP A 237 -15.59 -21.64 -6.98
N THR A 238 -15.52 -20.38 -6.54
CA THR A 238 -16.18 -19.24 -7.17
C THR A 238 -15.18 -18.10 -7.32
N ARG A 239 -15.44 -17.13 -8.21
CA ARG A 239 -14.54 -15.97 -8.41
C ARG A 239 -14.95 -14.73 -7.59
N SER A 240 -15.70 -14.92 -6.50
CA SER A 240 -16.27 -13.83 -5.70
C SER A 240 -15.56 -13.61 -4.37
N ASP A 241 -15.36 -12.34 -4.00
CA ASP A 241 -14.66 -11.93 -2.78
C ASP A 241 -15.61 -11.60 -1.61
N SER A 242 -16.84 -12.11 -1.61
CA SER A 242 -17.90 -11.68 -0.67
C SER A 242 -17.83 -12.32 0.73
N ALA A 243 -17.26 -13.51 0.86
CA ALA A 243 -17.25 -14.30 2.12
C ALA A 243 -15.87 -14.94 2.34
N LEU A 244 -14.83 -14.10 2.35
CA LEU A 244 -13.45 -14.57 2.37
C LEU A 244 -13.04 -15.17 3.72
N LEU A 245 -13.48 -14.58 4.84
CA LEU A 245 -13.14 -15.06 6.18
C LEU A 245 -13.93 -16.33 6.50
N GLU A 246 -15.23 -16.33 6.23
CA GLU A 246 -16.11 -17.49 6.40
C GLU A 246 -15.67 -18.63 5.49
N GLY A 247 -15.27 -18.33 4.25
CA GLY A 247 -14.71 -19.30 3.32
C GLY A 247 -13.44 -19.96 3.85
N ALA A 248 -12.53 -19.19 4.47
CA ALA A 248 -11.33 -19.74 5.10
C ALA A 248 -11.67 -20.64 6.31
N GLU A 249 -12.65 -20.26 7.12
CA GLU A 249 -13.13 -21.09 8.22
C GLU A 249 -13.75 -22.40 7.73
N LEU A 250 -14.48 -22.38 6.61
CA LEU A 250 -15.00 -23.59 5.98
C LEU A 250 -13.88 -24.51 5.47
N VAL A 251 -12.88 -23.95 4.79
CA VAL A 251 -11.73 -24.71 4.31
C VAL A 251 -10.94 -25.30 5.47
N SER A 252 -10.84 -24.62 6.63
CA SER A 252 -10.12 -25.13 7.81
C SER A 252 -10.65 -26.47 8.35
N ARG A 253 -11.91 -26.80 8.06
CA ARG A 253 -12.55 -28.05 8.51
C ARG A 253 -12.44 -29.19 7.50
N ILE A 254 -11.87 -28.96 6.32
CA ILE A 254 -11.60 -30.01 5.33
C ILE A 254 -10.55 -30.98 5.92
N PRO A 255 -10.71 -32.31 5.73
CA PRO A 255 -9.70 -33.26 6.19
C PRO A 255 -8.30 -32.95 5.61
N PRO A 256 -7.24 -33.04 6.41
CA PRO A 256 -5.91 -32.57 6.02
C PRO A 256 -5.35 -33.29 4.78
N GLY A 257 -5.71 -34.57 4.58
CA GLY A 257 -5.29 -35.34 3.40
C GLY A 257 -5.87 -34.83 2.07
N ASP A 258 -7.03 -34.18 2.09
CA ASP A 258 -7.72 -33.69 0.88
C ASP A 258 -7.44 -32.20 0.61
N MET A 259 -6.90 -31.49 1.60
CA MET A 259 -6.78 -30.03 1.58
C MET A 259 -5.83 -29.50 0.50
N GLY A 260 -4.67 -30.15 0.31
CA GLY A 260 -3.72 -29.77 -0.74
C GLY A 260 -4.33 -29.87 -2.14
N ALA A 261 -5.00 -30.99 -2.44
CA ALA A 261 -5.68 -31.19 -3.72
C ALA A 261 -6.84 -30.21 -3.92
N PHE A 262 -7.55 -29.86 -2.83
CA PHE A 262 -8.62 -28.87 -2.86
C PHE A 262 -8.12 -27.46 -3.21
N LEU A 263 -7.04 -27.00 -2.60
CA LEU A 263 -6.47 -25.66 -2.80
C LEU A 263 -5.75 -25.52 -4.16
N MET A 264 -5.19 -26.61 -4.69
CA MET A 264 -4.50 -26.62 -5.99
C MET A 264 -5.43 -26.72 -7.19
N ASN A 265 -6.73 -26.93 -6.98
CA ASN A 265 -7.69 -27.00 -8.07
C ASN A 265 -7.75 -25.66 -8.87
N PRO A 266 -7.86 -25.68 -10.22
CA PRO A 266 -7.95 -24.46 -11.03
C PRO A 266 -9.21 -23.62 -10.77
N GLU A 267 -10.30 -24.22 -10.29
CA GLU A 267 -11.55 -23.51 -9.97
C GLU A 267 -11.52 -22.85 -8.58
N PHE A 268 -10.52 -23.16 -7.75
CA PHE A 268 -10.39 -22.61 -6.41
C PHE A 268 -10.18 -21.09 -6.44
N ASN A 269 -10.89 -20.37 -5.57
CA ASN A 269 -10.74 -18.92 -5.44
C ASN A 269 -9.39 -18.55 -4.81
N LEU A 270 -8.47 -18.00 -5.61
CA LEU A 270 -7.17 -17.53 -5.14
C LEU A 270 -7.26 -16.48 -4.02
N SER A 271 -8.34 -15.69 -3.97
CA SER A 271 -8.55 -14.68 -2.91
C SER A 271 -8.69 -15.29 -1.53
N LEU A 272 -8.97 -16.59 -1.41
CA LEU A 272 -9.04 -17.30 -0.12
C LEU A 272 -7.67 -17.69 0.44
N LEU A 273 -6.60 -17.69 -0.36
CA LEU A 273 -5.27 -18.09 0.11
C LEU A 273 -4.75 -17.18 1.24
N ALA A 274 -4.86 -15.86 1.09
CA ALA A 274 -4.41 -14.92 2.12
C ALA A 274 -5.21 -15.06 3.44
N PRO A 275 -6.56 -15.10 3.43
CA PRO A 275 -7.36 -15.44 4.61
C PRO A 275 -7.00 -16.79 5.24
N CYS A 276 -6.78 -17.85 4.45
CA CYS A 276 -6.37 -19.17 4.95
C CYS A 276 -5.02 -19.12 5.67
N LEU A 277 -4.04 -18.40 5.11
CA LEU A 277 -2.75 -18.17 5.77
C LEU A 277 -2.90 -17.37 7.07
N GLY A 278 -3.74 -16.33 7.06
CA GLY A 278 -4.03 -15.53 8.26
C GLY A 278 -4.68 -16.35 9.38
N LEU A 279 -5.69 -17.17 9.05
CA LEU A 279 -6.36 -18.05 10.00
C LEU A 279 -5.41 -19.13 10.53
N GLY A 280 -4.65 -19.79 9.65
CA GLY A 280 -3.67 -20.79 10.04
C GLY A 280 -2.56 -20.23 10.94
N MET A 281 -2.15 -18.97 10.73
CA MET A 281 -1.19 -18.31 11.62
C MET A 281 -1.75 -18.10 13.04
N ARG A 282 -3.06 -17.86 13.20
CA ARG A 282 -3.69 -17.75 14.52
C ARG A 282 -3.61 -19.07 15.29
N GLU A 283 -3.82 -20.21 14.61
CA GLU A 283 -3.66 -21.54 15.19
C GLU A 283 -2.20 -21.80 15.61
N ILE A 284 -1.24 -21.44 14.75
CA ILE A 284 0.21 -21.55 15.05
C ILE A 284 0.59 -20.70 16.26
N SER A 285 0.10 -19.45 16.31
CA SER A 285 0.36 -18.53 17.43
C SER A 285 -0.23 -19.05 18.75
N ALA A 286 -1.31 -19.82 18.69
CA ALA A 286 -1.89 -20.52 19.85
C ALA A 286 -1.13 -21.80 20.24
N GLY A 287 -0.02 -22.12 19.57
CA GLY A 287 0.83 -23.29 19.84
C GLY A 287 0.34 -24.58 19.17
N GLN A 288 -0.59 -24.51 18.22
CA GLN A 288 -1.11 -25.66 17.49
C GLN A 288 -0.42 -25.83 16.13
N LYS A 289 -0.40 -27.06 15.60
CA LYS A 289 -0.03 -27.28 14.20
C LYS A 289 -1.23 -26.94 13.32
N SER A 290 -1.00 -26.22 12.21
CA SER A 290 -2.07 -25.83 11.28
C SER A 290 -1.87 -26.49 9.91
N PRO A 291 -2.63 -27.56 9.59
CA PRO A 291 -2.60 -28.14 8.25
C PRO A 291 -3.10 -27.14 7.19
N LEU A 292 -3.98 -26.22 7.58
CA LEU A 292 -4.44 -25.12 6.72
C LEU A 292 -3.29 -24.22 6.29
N PHE A 293 -2.45 -23.81 7.24
CA PHE A 293 -1.30 -22.97 6.93
C PHE A 293 -0.30 -23.68 5.99
N GLU A 294 0.02 -24.94 6.28
CA GLU A 294 0.95 -25.75 5.48
C GLU A 294 0.45 -25.94 4.04
N ALA A 295 -0.82 -26.30 3.86
CA ALA A 295 -1.42 -26.51 2.54
C ALA A 295 -1.56 -25.19 1.76
N ALA A 296 -1.97 -24.10 2.42
CA ALA A 296 -2.09 -22.78 1.79
C ALA A 296 -0.73 -22.20 1.39
N ARG A 297 0.31 -22.41 2.21
CA ARG A 297 1.69 -22.04 1.90
C ARG A 297 2.18 -22.78 0.66
N ALA A 298 2.05 -24.11 0.62
CA ALA A 298 2.47 -24.91 -0.53
C ALA A 298 1.75 -24.45 -1.81
N ALA A 299 0.42 -24.29 -1.74
CA ALA A 299 -0.38 -23.84 -2.88
C ALA A 299 0.00 -22.43 -3.36
N THR A 300 0.35 -21.52 -2.44
CA THR A 300 0.81 -20.17 -2.80
C THR A 300 2.16 -20.22 -3.52
N LEU A 301 3.15 -20.92 -2.97
CA LEU A 301 4.50 -21.00 -3.54
C LEU A 301 4.53 -21.73 -4.89
N ASP A 302 3.76 -22.81 -5.05
CA ASP A 302 3.72 -23.55 -6.32
C ASP A 302 3.02 -22.76 -7.42
N ARG A 303 1.97 -22.01 -7.09
CA ARG A 303 1.33 -21.09 -8.04
C ARG A 303 2.24 -19.92 -8.42
N VAL A 304 3.00 -19.38 -7.46
CA VAL A 304 4.03 -18.35 -7.74
C VAL A 304 5.06 -18.89 -8.73
N THR A 305 5.65 -20.06 -8.48
CA THR A 305 6.57 -20.71 -9.42
C THR A 305 5.92 -20.94 -10.80
N SER A 306 4.68 -21.41 -10.85
CA SER A 306 3.96 -21.65 -12.11
C SER A 306 3.73 -20.38 -12.93
N VAL A 307 3.49 -19.23 -12.28
CA VAL A 307 3.34 -17.94 -12.97
C VAL A 307 4.69 -17.45 -13.47
N VAL A 308 5.75 -17.55 -12.65
CA VAL A 308 7.11 -17.14 -13.04
C VAL A 308 7.62 -17.94 -14.24
N GLN A 309 7.26 -19.23 -14.36
CA GLN A 309 7.62 -20.06 -15.50
C GLN A 309 7.05 -19.59 -16.85
N GLN A 310 6.04 -18.71 -16.85
CA GLN A 310 5.47 -18.14 -18.08
C GLN A 310 6.35 -17.01 -18.65
N LEU A 311 7.19 -16.40 -17.82
CA LEU A 311 8.07 -15.29 -18.20
C LEU A 311 9.10 -15.70 -19.26
N PRO A 312 9.61 -14.74 -20.06
CA PRO A 312 10.78 -14.97 -20.90
C PRO A 312 11.99 -15.45 -20.08
N ALA A 313 12.83 -16.32 -20.65
CA ALA A 313 13.99 -16.88 -19.96
C ALA A 313 15.06 -15.83 -19.62
N VAL A 314 15.22 -14.80 -20.47
CA VAL A 314 16.14 -13.67 -20.24
C VAL A 314 15.31 -12.43 -19.98
N HIS A 315 15.48 -11.85 -18.79
CA HIS A 315 14.79 -10.66 -18.34
C HIS A 315 15.46 -9.39 -18.87
N GLN A 316 14.68 -8.48 -19.45
CA GLN A 316 15.11 -7.14 -19.86
C GLN A 316 14.47 -6.08 -18.96
N VAL A 317 15.21 -4.98 -18.71
CA VAL A 317 14.78 -3.94 -17.76
C VAL A 317 13.51 -3.24 -18.25
N PHE A 318 12.47 -3.17 -17.42
CA PHE A 318 11.24 -2.42 -17.71
C PHE A 318 11.48 -0.91 -17.71
N GLN A 319 11.18 -0.24 -18.83
CA GLN A 319 11.41 1.19 -19.02
C GLN A 319 10.11 1.89 -19.49
N PRO A 320 9.35 2.54 -18.59
CA PRO A 320 8.03 3.10 -18.92
C PRO A 320 8.06 4.32 -19.86
N PHE A 321 9.22 4.98 -20.03
CA PHE A 321 9.33 6.25 -20.77
C PHE A 321 10.03 6.13 -22.14
N LEU A 322 10.52 4.95 -22.51
CA LEU A 322 11.21 4.75 -23.78
C LEU A 322 10.27 4.02 -24.74
N PRO A 323 10.17 4.45 -26.01
CA PRO A 323 9.50 3.66 -27.02
C PRO A 323 10.26 2.33 -27.11
N THR A 324 9.60 1.26 -26.70
CA THR A 324 10.14 -0.08 -26.88
C THR A 324 10.25 -0.29 -28.38
N GLU A 325 11.49 -0.39 -28.90
CA GLU A 325 11.66 -1.04 -30.20
C GLU A 325 10.91 -2.37 -30.13
N PRO A 326 10.09 -2.74 -31.14
CA PRO A 326 9.24 -3.93 -31.08
C PRO A 326 10.09 -5.20 -31.08
N ALA A 327 10.66 -5.50 -29.92
CA ALA A 327 11.37 -6.72 -29.63
C ALA A 327 10.35 -7.78 -29.26
N ALA A 328 10.60 -9.04 -29.66
CA ALA A 328 9.76 -10.18 -29.32
C ALA A 328 9.53 -10.33 -27.79
N TYR A 329 10.44 -9.78 -26.97
CA TYR A 329 10.30 -9.71 -25.52
C TYR A 329 9.08 -8.88 -25.10
N TRP A 330 8.94 -7.65 -25.61
CA TRP A 330 7.87 -6.72 -25.22
C TRP A 330 6.51 -7.18 -25.72
N SER A 331 6.42 -7.70 -26.95
CA SER A 331 5.18 -8.30 -27.46
C SER A 331 4.68 -9.44 -26.57
N LYS A 332 5.59 -10.31 -26.07
CA LYS A 332 5.21 -11.38 -25.16
C LYS A 332 4.76 -10.84 -23.79
N LEU A 333 5.37 -9.75 -23.29
CA LEU A 333 4.93 -9.11 -22.06
C LEU A 333 3.58 -8.40 -22.22
N ASP A 334 3.32 -7.76 -23.36
CA ASP A 334 2.02 -7.15 -23.68
C ASP A 334 0.90 -8.19 -23.69
N ASP A 335 1.15 -9.38 -24.25
CA ASP A 335 0.20 -10.50 -24.21
C ASP A 335 -0.04 -11.01 -22.78
N LEU A 336 1.01 -11.09 -21.95
CA LEU A 336 0.91 -11.57 -20.57
C LEU A 336 0.20 -10.55 -19.65
N PHE A 337 0.64 -9.29 -19.67
CA PHE A 337 0.08 -8.25 -18.80
C PHE A 337 -1.27 -7.74 -19.32
N GLY A 338 -1.52 -7.81 -20.63
CA GLY A 338 -2.83 -7.51 -21.23
C GLY A 338 -3.91 -8.55 -20.93
N ASP A 339 -3.55 -9.77 -20.52
CA ASP A 339 -4.54 -10.77 -20.09
C ASP A 339 -5.12 -10.43 -18.70
N ALA A 340 -6.37 -9.96 -18.69
CA ALA A 340 -7.11 -9.64 -17.48
C ALA A 340 -7.24 -10.80 -16.48
N VAL A 341 -7.23 -12.07 -16.95
CA VAL A 341 -7.29 -13.24 -16.07
C VAL A 341 -5.96 -13.45 -15.36
N LEU A 342 -4.85 -13.38 -16.10
CA LEU A 342 -3.51 -13.48 -15.52
C LEU A 342 -3.22 -12.32 -14.58
N TYR A 343 -3.48 -11.07 -14.99
CA TYR A 343 -3.30 -9.89 -14.15
C TYR A 343 -4.05 -10.01 -12.81
N ARG A 344 -5.34 -10.37 -12.84
CA ARG A 344 -6.14 -10.57 -11.61
C ARG A 344 -5.56 -11.70 -10.75
N SER A 345 -5.07 -12.77 -11.36
CA SER A 345 -4.47 -13.88 -10.63
C SER A 345 -3.17 -13.45 -9.96
N LEU A 346 -2.33 -12.67 -10.65
CA LEU A 346 -1.07 -12.12 -10.15
C LEU A 346 -1.30 -11.19 -8.95
N THR A 347 -2.21 -10.22 -9.03
CA THR A 347 -2.47 -9.30 -7.90
C THR A 347 -3.09 -10.02 -6.70
N THR A 348 -3.88 -11.07 -6.96
CA THR A 348 -4.47 -11.92 -5.90
C THR A 348 -3.41 -12.80 -5.23
N LEU A 349 -2.50 -13.40 -6.00
CA LEU A 349 -1.38 -14.16 -5.47
C LEU A 349 -0.39 -13.26 -4.70
N ALA A 350 -0.20 -12.02 -5.13
CA ALA A 350 0.62 -11.05 -4.39
C ALA A 350 0.07 -10.80 -2.98
N ARG A 351 -1.27 -10.75 -2.80
CA ARG A 351 -1.88 -10.69 -1.45
C ARG A 351 -1.55 -11.91 -0.59
N ALA A 352 -1.64 -13.11 -1.17
CA ALA A 352 -1.32 -14.35 -0.47
C ALA A 352 0.16 -14.43 -0.09
N LEU A 353 1.04 -14.08 -1.02
CA LEU A 353 2.48 -14.05 -0.79
C LEU A 353 2.84 -13.01 0.27
N ALA A 354 2.31 -11.79 0.20
CA ALA A 354 2.51 -10.76 1.22
C ALA A 354 2.09 -11.26 2.61
N GLN A 355 0.93 -11.89 2.74
CA GLN A 355 0.47 -12.46 4.01
C GLN A 355 1.42 -13.55 4.54
N TYR A 356 2.01 -14.37 3.67
CA TYR A 356 3.01 -15.37 4.06
C TYR A 356 4.33 -14.71 4.51
N LEU A 357 4.88 -13.80 3.70
CA LEU A 357 6.15 -13.13 3.98
C LEU A 357 6.12 -12.35 5.30
N LEU A 358 4.97 -11.73 5.59
CA LEU A 358 4.72 -10.96 6.80
C LEU A 358 4.92 -11.76 8.09
N VAL A 359 4.52 -13.03 8.09
CA VAL A 359 4.53 -13.87 9.30
C VAL A 359 5.80 -14.70 9.45
N LEU A 360 6.71 -14.69 8.46
CA LEU A 360 7.93 -15.50 8.46
C LEU A 360 8.78 -15.33 9.72
N SER A 361 8.89 -14.12 10.25
CA SER A 361 9.65 -13.84 11.48
C SER A 361 9.09 -14.53 12.74
N LYS A 362 7.82 -14.96 12.69
CA LYS A 362 7.11 -15.63 13.79
C LYS A 362 6.96 -17.14 13.57
N LEU A 363 7.39 -17.67 12.42
CA LEU A 363 7.17 -19.07 12.06
C LEU A 363 8.29 -20.00 12.54
N PRO A 364 7.95 -21.25 12.92
CA PRO A 364 8.92 -22.32 13.12
C PRO A 364 9.78 -22.61 11.88
N GLY A 365 11.01 -23.09 12.09
CA GLY A 365 11.97 -23.45 11.04
C GLY A 365 11.42 -24.20 9.80
N PRO A 366 10.61 -25.28 9.93
CA PRO A 366 10.10 -26.02 8.75
C PRO A 366 9.10 -25.23 7.88
N LEU A 367 8.53 -24.14 8.40
CA LEU A 367 7.57 -23.29 7.71
C LEU A 367 8.22 -22.08 7.03
N GLN A 368 9.55 -21.91 7.17
CA GLN A 368 10.33 -20.86 6.53
C GLN A 368 10.36 -21.02 5.00
N LEU A 369 10.64 -19.95 4.26
CA LEU A 369 10.72 -20.00 2.81
C LEU A 369 11.89 -20.92 2.38
N PRO A 370 11.65 -21.95 1.53
CA PRO A 370 12.74 -22.80 1.05
C PRO A 370 13.69 -22.00 0.13
N PRO A 371 15.02 -22.21 0.20
CA PRO A 371 15.99 -21.46 -0.60
C PRO A 371 15.77 -21.62 -2.11
N GLU A 372 15.33 -22.80 -2.55
CA GLU A 372 15.00 -23.08 -3.97
C GLU A 372 13.89 -22.17 -4.52
N LYS A 373 13.02 -21.65 -3.66
CA LYS A 373 11.88 -20.79 -4.04
C LYS A 373 12.19 -19.30 -3.86
N GLU A 374 13.36 -18.92 -3.32
CA GLU A 374 13.72 -17.52 -3.08
C GLU A 374 13.83 -16.74 -4.40
N THR A 375 14.55 -17.28 -5.39
CA THR A 375 14.72 -16.62 -6.69
C THR A 375 13.39 -16.45 -7.42
N ASP A 376 12.52 -17.47 -7.42
CA ASP A 376 11.18 -17.38 -8.00
C ASP A 376 10.34 -16.30 -7.31
N THR A 377 10.44 -16.20 -5.98
CA THR A 377 9.74 -15.18 -5.20
C THR A 377 10.18 -13.78 -5.60
N VAL A 378 11.49 -13.54 -5.76
CA VAL A 378 12.00 -12.23 -6.22
C VAL A 378 11.52 -11.93 -7.64
N ARG A 379 11.59 -12.88 -8.57
CA ARG A 379 11.10 -12.70 -9.95
C ARG A 379 9.61 -12.37 -9.98
N PHE A 380 8.82 -13.03 -9.15
CA PHE A 380 7.39 -12.76 -9.03
C PHE A 380 7.08 -11.36 -8.50
N VAL A 381 7.83 -10.88 -7.50
CA VAL A 381 7.71 -9.51 -6.96
C VAL A 381 8.00 -8.48 -8.06
N VAL A 382 9.06 -8.68 -8.85
CA VAL A 382 9.43 -7.80 -9.96
C VAL A 382 8.33 -7.78 -11.02
N MET A 383 7.91 -8.96 -11.50
CA MET A 383 6.82 -9.11 -12.45
C MET A 383 5.54 -8.43 -11.97
N THR A 384 5.24 -8.50 -10.67
CA THR A 384 4.04 -7.88 -10.10
C THR A 384 4.07 -6.36 -10.21
N LEU A 385 5.20 -5.73 -9.92
CA LEU A 385 5.34 -4.28 -10.07
C LEU A 385 5.42 -3.84 -11.53
N GLU A 386 6.02 -4.65 -12.40
CA GLU A 386 6.03 -4.40 -13.85
C GLU A 386 4.61 -4.44 -14.43
N ALA A 387 3.79 -5.42 -14.05
CA ALA A 387 2.39 -5.48 -14.46
C ALA A 387 1.60 -4.24 -14.01
N LEU A 388 1.78 -3.80 -12.76
CA LEU A 388 1.15 -2.57 -12.26
C LEU A 388 1.60 -1.33 -13.03
N ALA A 389 2.90 -1.21 -13.32
CA ALA A 389 3.44 -0.12 -14.12
C ALA A 389 2.93 -0.17 -15.56
N TRP A 390 2.85 -1.35 -16.16
CA TRP A 390 2.33 -1.55 -17.52
C TRP A 390 0.88 -1.09 -17.66
N HIS A 391 0.01 -1.42 -16.69
CA HIS A 391 -1.37 -0.94 -16.70
C HIS A 391 -1.47 0.59 -16.59
N LEU A 392 -0.63 1.21 -15.76
CA LEU A 392 -0.55 2.68 -15.66
C LEU A 392 -0.07 3.33 -16.97
N VAL A 393 0.87 2.72 -17.69
CA VAL A 393 1.32 3.18 -19.03
C VAL A 393 0.17 3.14 -20.03
N HIS A 394 -0.68 2.10 -19.99
CA HIS A 394 -1.83 1.94 -20.89
C HIS A 394 -3.10 2.67 -20.43
N GLU A 395 -2.97 3.70 -19.58
CA GLU A 395 -4.05 4.52 -19.02
C GLU A 395 -5.15 3.72 -18.27
N GLN A 396 -4.83 2.51 -17.84
CA GLN A 396 -5.70 1.69 -17.00
C GLN A 396 -5.26 1.81 -15.57
N ILE A 397 -5.89 2.70 -14.79
CA ILE A 397 -5.54 2.87 -13.37
C ILE A 397 -5.81 1.54 -12.64
N PRO A 398 -4.78 0.89 -12.07
CA PRO A 398 -4.96 -0.34 -11.29
C PRO A 398 -5.87 -0.08 -10.08
N LEU A 399 -6.53 -1.13 -9.58
CA LEU A 399 -7.31 -1.00 -8.34
C LEU A 399 -6.37 -0.62 -7.18
N SER A 400 -6.86 0.17 -6.23
CA SER A 400 -6.08 0.54 -5.04
C SER A 400 -5.59 -0.66 -4.25
N LEU A 401 -6.40 -1.73 -4.19
CA LEU A 401 -6.04 -3.01 -3.57
C LEU A 401 -4.92 -3.74 -4.33
N ASP A 402 -4.89 -3.64 -5.66
CA ASP A 402 -3.85 -4.26 -6.48
C ASP A 402 -2.51 -3.53 -6.29
N LEU A 403 -2.53 -2.19 -6.30
CA LEU A 403 -1.36 -1.36 -6.00
C LEU A 403 -0.80 -1.68 -4.62
N GLN A 404 -1.68 -1.75 -3.62
CA GLN A 404 -1.32 -2.07 -2.25
C GLN A 404 -0.72 -3.48 -2.15
N ALA A 405 -1.34 -4.49 -2.77
CA ALA A 405 -0.85 -5.86 -2.76
C ALA A 405 0.55 -6.00 -3.38
N GLY A 406 0.78 -5.38 -4.55
CA GLY A 406 2.09 -5.43 -5.21
C GLY A 406 3.17 -4.72 -4.40
N LEU A 407 2.87 -3.53 -3.86
CA LEU A 407 3.82 -2.77 -3.04
C LEU A 407 4.07 -3.41 -1.68
N ASP A 408 3.07 -4.01 -1.04
CA ASP A 408 3.25 -4.75 0.22
C ASP A 408 4.12 -6.00 0.00
N CYS A 409 3.89 -6.73 -1.09
CA CYS A 409 4.69 -7.88 -1.47
C CYS A 409 6.17 -7.48 -1.68
N CYS A 410 6.41 -6.37 -2.40
CA CYS A 410 7.75 -5.81 -2.59
C CYS A 410 8.38 -5.37 -1.27
N CYS A 411 7.65 -4.62 -0.45
CA CYS A 411 8.09 -4.16 0.86
C CYS A 411 8.56 -5.32 1.72
N LEU A 412 7.74 -6.36 1.89
CA LEU A 412 8.07 -7.51 2.72
C LEU A 412 9.21 -8.36 2.14
N ALA A 413 9.29 -8.50 0.81
CA ALA A 413 10.41 -9.20 0.18
C ALA A 413 11.75 -8.50 0.45
N LEU A 414 11.78 -7.17 0.38
CA LEU A 414 12.99 -6.38 0.64
C LEU A 414 13.44 -6.38 2.11
N GLN A 415 12.54 -6.72 3.03
CA GLN A 415 12.84 -6.81 4.47
C GLN A 415 13.48 -8.15 4.87
N LEU A 416 13.30 -9.20 4.06
CA LEU A 416 13.77 -10.54 4.37
C LEU A 416 15.21 -10.75 3.87
N PRO A 417 16.12 -11.27 4.71
CA PRO A 417 17.55 -11.33 4.37
C PRO A 417 17.86 -12.21 3.16
N GLY A 418 17.19 -13.37 3.00
CA GLY A 418 17.39 -14.28 1.86
C GLY A 418 16.92 -13.68 0.52
N LEU A 419 15.76 -13.01 0.53
CA LEU A 419 15.23 -12.36 -0.68
C LEU A 419 16.01 -11.09 -1.04
N TRP A 420 16.39 -10.30 -0.04
CA TRP A 420 17.23 -9.12 -0.25
C TRP A 420 18.62 -9.49 -0.78
N SER A 421 19.24 -10.57 -0.27
CA SER A 421 20.54 -11.04 -0.76
C SER A 421 20.44 -11.59 -2.19
N ALA A 422 19.38 -12.32 -2.52
CA ALA A 422 19.11 -12.79 -3.88
C ALA A 422 18.97 -11.62 -4.87
N LEU A 423 18.23 -10.57 -4.50
CA LEU A 423 18.08 -9.36 -5.33
C LEU A 423 19.38 -8.54 -5.45
N SER A 424 20.22 -8.56 -4.40
CA SER A 424 21.50 -7.84 -4.37
C SER A 424 22.61 -8.52 -5.19
N SER A 425 22.35 -9.70 -5.75
CA SER A 425 23.32 -10.43 -6.58
C SER A 425 23.51 -9.79 -7.96
N PRO A 426 24.69 -9.96 -8.60
CA PRO A 426 24.94 -9.44 -9.94
C PRO A 426 24.02 -10.07 -11.01
N GLU A 427 23.56 -11.31 -10.79
CA GLU A 427 22.63 -12.01 -11.70
C GLU A 427 21.26 -11.32 -11.78
N MET A 428 20.84 -10.66 -10.71
CA MET A 428 19.52 -10.02 -10.59
C MET A 428 19.56 -8.50 -10.86
N VAL A 429 20.65 -7.98 -11.44
CA VAL A 429 20.82 -6.53 -11.69
C VAL A 429 19.67 -5.94 -12.50
N THR A 430 19.18 -6.65 -13.53
CA THR A 430 18.08 -6.16 -14.37
C THR A 430 16.75 -6.09 -13.62
N HIS A 431 16.53 -7.04 -12.70
CA HIS A 431 15.35 -7.08 -11.83
C HIS A 431 15.38 -5.96 -10.80
N ALA A 432 16.54 -5.73 -10.17
CA ALA A 432 16.73 -4.63 -9.22
C ALA A 432 16.53 -3.26 -9.89
N CYS A 433 17.06 -3.06 -11.10
CA CYS A 433 16.79 -1.86 -11.89
C CYS A 433 15.29 -1.73 -12.20
N SER A 434 14.62 -2.78 -12.65
CA SER A 434 13.19 -2.71 -13.00
C SER A 434 12.32 -2.35 -11.79
N LEU A 435 12.61 -2.91 -10.61
CA LEU A 435 11.95 -2.50 -9.37
C LEU A 435 12.12 -1.00 -9.09
N ILE A 436 13.32 -0.46 -9.24
CA ILE A 436 13.59 0.98 -9.05
C ILE A 436 12.78 1.81 -10.04
N LEU A 437 12.79 1.44 -11.32
CA LEU A 437 12.09 2.16 -12.38
C LEU A 437 10.56 2.10 -12.18
N CYS A 438 10.01 0.93 -11.87
CA CYS A 438 8.58 0.75 -11.60
C CYS A 438 8.13 1.51 -10.35
N VAL A 439 8.89 1.47 -9.24
CA VAL A 439 8.53 2.21 -8.02
C VAL A 439 8.60 3.72 -8.26
N ARG A 440 9.62 4.20 -8.98
CA ARG A 440 9.72 5.61 -9.39
C ARG A 440 8.52 6.02 -10.23
N PHE A 441 8.14 5.20 -11.21
CA PHE A 441 7.03 5.47 -12.12
C PHE A 441 5.67 5.46 -11.41
N ILE A 442 5.40 4.45 -10.57
CA ILE A 442 4.18 4.38 -9.76
C ILE A 442 4.06 5.62 -8.86
N LEU A 443 5.18 6.06 -8.26
CA LEU A 443 5.21 7.27 -7.45
C LEU A 443 4.87 8.53 -8.28
N GLU A 444 5.40 8.67 -9.49
CA GLU A 444 5.08 9.81 -10.37
C GLU A 444 3.64 9.80 -10.84
N ALA A 445 3.18 8.66 -11.36
CA ALA A 445 1.84 8.51 -11.91
C ALA A 445 0.75 8.83 -10.87
N ILE A 446 1.03 8.60 -9.58
CA ILE A 446 0.10 8.86 -8.49
C ILE A 446 0.24 10.27 -7.92
N VAL A 447 1.48 10.76 -7.74
CA VAL A 447 1.75 11.96 -6.91
C VAL A 447 2.07 13.21 -7.74
N VAL A 448 2.64 13.04 -8.94
CA VAL A 448 3.15 14.14 -9.77
C VAL A 448 2.10 14.47 -10.85
N GLN A 449 1.65 15.72 -10.89
CA GLN A 449 0.73 16.17 -11.93
C GLN A 449 1.48 16.38 -13.26
N PRO A 450 0.82 16.22 -14.42
CA PRO A 450 1.45 16.55 -15.70
C PRO A 450 2.01 17.98 -15.69
N GLY A 451 3.31 18.12 -15.93
CA GLY A 451 4.04 19.40 -15.90
C GLY A 451 4.75 19.71 -14.58
N ASP A 452 4.41 19.02 -13.49
CA ASP A 452 5.13 19.08 -12.22
C ASP A 452 6.30 18.06 -12.20
N GLN A 453 7.18 18.20 -11.21
CA GLN A 453 8.25 17.25 -10.93
C GLN A 453 8.14 16.75 -9.49
N LEU A 454 8.72 15.57 -9.20
CA LEU A 454 8.71 14.99 -7.85
C LEU A 454 9.35 15.92 -6.81
N LEU A 455 10.43 16.60 -7.20
CA LEU A 455 11.06 17.68 -6.45
C LEU A 455 10.84 19.01 -7.20
N SER A 456 10.61 20.10 -6.46
CA SER A 456 10.47 21.42 -7.07
C SER A 456 11.79 21.87 -7.73
N PRO A 457 11.75 22.65 -8.82
CA PRO A 457 12.92 23.04 -9.61
C PRO A 457 14.03 23.75 -8.81
N GLU A 458 13.70 24.45 -7.72
CA GLU A 458 14.70 25.01 -6.78
C GLU A 458 15.65 23.94 -6.20
N ARG A 459 15.20 22.68 -6.08
CA ARG A 459 16.00 21.52 -5.65
C ARG A 459 16.60 20.71 -6.82
N LYS A 460 16.32 21.08 -8.07
CA LYS A 460 16.81 20.38 -9.28
C LYS A 460 17.75 21.22 -10.13
N ALA A 461 17.74 22.56 -9.92
CA ALA A 461 18.97 23.35 -10.01
C ALA A 461 20.10 22.72 -9.17
N ASP A 462 19.76 21.77 -8.29
CA ASP A 462 20.65 20.97 -7.47
C ASP A 462 21.28 19.68 -8.05
N THR A 463 20.91 19.28 -9.27
CA THR A 463 21.50 18.10 -9.93
C THR A 463 22.06 18.47 -11.31
N PRO A 464 23.38 18.36 -11.55
CA PRO A 464 23.92 18.57 -12.88
C PRO A 464 23.42 17.46 -13.83
N LYS A 465 23.07 17.85 -15.06
CA LYS A 465 23.31 16.96 -16.21
C LYS A 465 24.79 16.63 -16.13
N ALA A 466 25.15 15.35 -16.06
CA ALA A 466 26.55 14.95 -16.06
C ALA A 466 27.23 15.64 -17.25
N ALA A 467 28.07 16.64 -16.99
CA ALA A 467 28.96 17.19 -17.98
C ALA A 467 30.00 16.09 -18.27
N GLY A 468 29.69 15.28 -19.28
CA GLY A 468 30.45 14.10 -19.65
C GLY A 468 29.80 13.31 -20.80
N GLU A 469 28.89 13.91 -21.56
CA GLU A 469 28.42 13.31 -22.83
C GLU A 469 29.38 13.61 -24.01
N ASP A 470 30.42 14.43 -23.82
CA ASP A 470 31.33 14.88 -24.91
C ASP A 470 32.79 14.38 -24.82
N GLU A 471 33.16 13.49 -23.89
CA GLU A 471 34.45 12.77 -23.97
C GLU A 471 34.25 11.26 -23.97
N VAL A 472 34.12 10.74 -25.19
CA VAL A 472 34.02 9.31 -25.52
C VAL A 472 35.39 8.65 -25.34
N ASP A 473 35.70 8.21 -24.11
CA ASP A 473 36.71 7.18 -23.88
C ASP A 473 36.05 5.80 -23.96
N SER A 474 36.40 5.07 -25.02
CA SER A 474 35.64 3.97 -25.63
C SER A 474 35.82 2.58 -24.98
N ASN A 475 36.24 2.46 -23.72
CA ASN A 475 36.68 1.16 -23.19
C ASN A 475 35.97 0.55 -21.97
N THR A 476 34.89 1.15 -21.43
CA THR A 476 33.96 0.42 -20.53
C THR A 476 32.61 1.15 -20.44
N GLN A 477 31.71 0.94 -21.40
CA GLN A 477 30.37 1.56 -21.33
C GLN A 477 29.47 0.75 -20.38
N SER A 478 29.24 1.28 -19.18
CA SER A 478 28.19 0.75 -18.31
C SER A 478 26.81 1.00 -18.94
N PRO A 479 25.87 0.03 -18.88
CA PRO A 479 24.54 0.21 -19.47
C PRO A 479 23.82 1.47 -18.98
N PRO A 480 23.12 2.22 -19.85
CA PRO A 480 22.53 3.52 -19.52
C PRO A 480 21.47 3.44 -18.40
N TYR A 481 20.80 2.30 -18.26
CA TYR A 481 19.80 2.08 -17.21
C TYR A 481 20.39 2.05 -15.79
N LEU A 482 21.68 1.72 -15.63
CA LEU A 482 22.34 1.71 -14.31
C LEU A 482 22.46 3.14 -13.76
N GLY A 483 22.97 4.06 -14.59
CA GLY A 483 23.05 5.47 -14.22
C GLY A 483 21.68 6.10 -13.97
N ALA A 484 20.66 5.70 -14.75
CA ALA A 484 19.28 6.12 -14.52
C ALA A 484 18.74 5.63 -13.18
N ALA A 485 18.94 4.35 -12.82
CA ALA A 485 18.49 3.78 -11.55
C ALA A 485 19.13 4.50 -10.35
N CYS A 486 20.44 4.77 -10.39
CA CYS A 486 21.14 5.53 -9.35
C CYS A 486 20.52 6.92 -9.12
N ARG A 487 20.29 7.68 -10.20
CA ARG A 487 19.66 9.02 -10.14
C ARG A 487 18.24 8.96 -9.59
N MET A 488 17.44 8.00 -10.05
CA MET A 488 16.05 7.83 -9.62
C MET A 488 15.94 7.54 -8.13
N VAL A 489 16.78 6.64 -7.59
CA VAL A 489 16.81 6.34 -6.15
C VAL A 489 17.23 7.56 -5.34
N ALA A 490 18.27 8.28 -5.78
CA ALA A 490 18.72 9.49 -5.09
C ALA A 490 17.63 10.57 -5.02
N GLU A 491 16.86 10.75 -6.10
CA GLU A 491 15.71 11.65 -6.15
C GLU A 491 14.55 11.19 -5.25
N MET A 492 14.20 9.90 -5.29
CA MET A 492 13.17 9.32 -4.42
C MET A 492 13.52 9.49 -2.94
N VAL A 493 14.77 9.25 -2.54
CA VAL A 493 15.22 9.46 -1.15
C VAL A 493 15.14 10.94 -0.75
N ALA A 494 15.48 11.87 -1.64
CA ALA A 494 15.33 13.31 -1.39
C ALA A 494 13.87 13.76 -1.26
N SER A 495 12.92 12.99 -1.84
CA SER A 495 11.49 13.27 -1.76
C SER A 495 10.84 12.84 -0.44
N LEU A 496 11.47 11.91 0.30
CA LEU A 496 10.94 11.37 1.55
C LEU A 496 10.49 12.43 2.57
N PRO A 497 11.29 13.46 2.91
CA PRO A 497 10.89 14.46 3.90
C PRO A 497 9.79 15.41 3.42
N SER A 498 9.52 15.53 2.11
CA SER A 498 8.53 16.48 1.58
C SER A 498 7.27 15.81 1.05
N VAL A 499 7.42 14.82 0.18
CA VAL A 499 6.35 14.18 -0.59
C VAL A 499 5.72 13.02 0.18
N LEU A 500 6.54 12.23 0.87
CA LEU A 500 6.11 11.00 1.57
C LEU A 500 6.07 11.17 3.10
N ALA A 501 6.24 12.40 3.61
CA ALA A 501 6.08 12.71 5.02
C ALA A 501 4.62 13.04 5.35
N LEU A 502 3.93 12.12 6.02
CA LEU A 502 2.52 12.26 6.41
C LEU A 502 2.29 13.59 7.16
N GLY A 503 1.23 14.32 6.76
CA GLY A 503 0.82 15.58 7.39
C GLY A 503 1.49 16.85 6.87
N ARG A 504 2.33 16.77 5.82
CA ARG A 504 2.88 17.95 5.13
C ARG A 504 2.02 18.38 3.95
N GLU A 505 2.07 19.65 3.57
CA GLU A 505 1.26 20.20 2.45
C GLU A 505 1.47 19.43 1.14
N ARG A 506 2.72 19.11 0.77
CA ARG A 506 3.02 18.33 -0.45
C ARG A 506 2.61 16.86 -0.36
N SER A 507 2.43 16.32 0.85
CA SER A 507 1.93 14.95 1.07
C SER A 507 0.42 14.82 0.86
N SER A 508 -0.32 15.93 0.74
CA SER A 508 -1.77 15.93 0.48
C SER A 508 -2.15 15.24 -0.83
N ARG A 509 -1.21 15.17 -1.78
CA ARG A 509 -1.38 14.51 -3.08
C ARG A 509 -1.17 13.00 -3.01
N THR A 510 -0.45 12.51 -2.00
CA THR A 510 -0.16 11.08 -1.84
C THR A 510 -1.30 10.42 -1.07
N PRO A 511 -1.95 9.37 -1.62
CA PRO A 511 -2.89 8.57 -0.84
C PRO A 511 -2.21 8.01 0.42
N ALA A 512 -2.74 8.34 1.60
CA ALA A 512 -2.07 8.09 2.87
C ALA A 512 -1.71 6.61 3.11
N PHE A 513 -2.48 5.67 2.53
CA PHE A 513 -2.23 4.23 2.65
C PHE A 513 -0.95 3.76 1.91
N LEU A 514 -0.47 4.53 0.92
CA LEU A 514 0.74 4.19 0.17
C LEU A 514 2.01 4.76 0.78
N ALA A 515 1.92 5.85 1.53
CA ALA A 515 3.09 6.57 2.03
C ALA A 515 4.01 5.71 2.93
N PRO A 516 3.50 4.92 3.90
CA PRO A 516 4.36 4.06 4.73
C PRO A 516 5.10 2.98 3.92
N VAL A 517 4.39 2.31 3.01
CA VAL A 517 4.93 1.24 2.17
C VAL A 517 5.97 1.79 1.19
N LEU A 518 5.66 2.88 0.48
CA LEU A 518 6.60 3.52 -0.46
C LEU A 518 7.86 4.03 0.24
N ARG A 519 7.71 4.65 1.42
CA ARG A 519 8.86 5.08 2.22
C ARG A 519 9.77 3.90 2.57
N ASN A 520 9.19 2.79 3.01
CA ASN A 520 9.94 1.59 3.37
C ASN A 520 10.65 0.95 2.16
N VAL A 521 9.95 0.83 1.03
CA VAL A 521 10.50 0.31 -0.23
C VAL A 521 11.65 1.19 -0.73
N ILE A 522 11.49 2.52 -0.75
CA ILE A 522 12.54 3.45 -1.20
C ILE A 522 13.79 3.32 -0.33
N VAL A 523 13.63 3.28 0.99
CA VAL A 523 14.77 3.09 1.92
C VAL A 523 15.45 1.74 1.67
N SER A 524 14.68 0.68 1.47
CA SER A 524 15.23 -0.66 1.24
C SER A 524 15.95 -0.80 -0.10
N LEU A 525 15.41 -0.22 -1.18
CA LEU A 525 16.06 -0.18 -2.50
C LEU A 525 17.34 0.65 -2.47
N ALA A 526 17.34 1.77 -1.76
CA ALA A 526 18.51 2.63 -1.60
C ALA A 526 19.66 2.00 -0.80
N ARG A 527 19.40 0.85 -0.14
CA ARG A 527 20.41 0.04 0.55
C ARG A 527 21.03 -1.04 -0.33
N LEU A 528 20.56 -1.24 -1.56
CA LEU A 528 21.16 -2.21 -2.48
C LEU A 528 22.58 -1.79 -2.88
N PRO A 529 23.57 -2.71 -2.92
CA PRO A 529 24.94 -2.39 -3.32
C PRO A 529 25.05 -1.66 -4.66
N LEU A 530 24.13 -1.97 -5.59
CA LEU A 530 23.98 -1.34 -6.89
C LEU A 530 23.87 0.20 -6.84
N VAL A 531 23.19 0.78 -5.85
CA VAL A 531 22.86 2.23 -5.80
C VAL A 531 23.29 2.92 -4.51
N ASN A 532 23.68 2.17 -3.48
CA ASN A 532 23.84 2.68 -2.13
C ASN A 532 24.97 3.73 -2.02
N SER A 533 26.13 3.45 -2.60
CA SER A 533 27.28 4.38 -2.68
C SER A 533 26.87 5.72 -3.28
N TYR A 534 26.21 5.71 -4.44
CA TYR A 534 25.72 6.91 -5.13
C TYR A 534 24.71 7.68 -4.28
N THR A 535 23.77 6.96 -3.64
CA THR A 535 22.67 7.57 -2.88
C THR A 535 23.14 8.24 -1.58
N ARG A 536 24.26 7.79 -1.01
CA ARG A 536 24.87 8.42 0.18
C ARG A 536 25.56 9.75 -0.11
N VAL A 537 25.87 10.03 -1.38
CA VAL A 537 26.48 11.30 -1.81
C VAL A 537 25.43 12.41 -1.90
N PRO A 538 25.58 13.53 -1.16
CA PRO A 538 24.71 14.68 -1.29
C PRO A 538 24.68 15.25 -2.71
N PRO A 539 23.52 15.64 -3.25
CA PRO A 539 23.41 16.32 -4.55
C PRO A 539 24.38 17.48 -4.73
N LEU A 540 24.59 18.28 -3.68
CA LEU A 540 25.49 19.42 -3.68
C LEU A 540 26.95 19.03 -3.98
N VAL A 541 27.42 17.86 -3.56
CA VAL A 541 28.80 17.40 -3.80
C VAL A 541 29.07 17.20 -5.30
N TRP A 542 28.08 16.71 -6.05
CA TRP A 542 28.21 16.54 -7.51
C TRP A 542 28.40 17.88 -8.23
N LYS A 543 27.86 18.98 -7.69
CA LYS A 543 28.07 20.33 -8.26
C LYS A 543 29.44 20.90 -7.98
N LEU A 544 30.02 20.54 -6.84
CA LEU A 544 31.34 21.01 -6.42
C LEU A 544 32.48 20.33 -7.21
N GLY A 545 32.15 19.59 -8.27
CA GLY A 545 33.10 18.97 -9.20
C GLY A 545 33.60 17.59 -8.79
N TRP A 546 33.07 17.01 -7.71
CA TRP A 546 33.47 15.67 -7.29
C TRP A 546 32.84 14.60 -8.20
N SER A 547 33.69 13.93 -8.99
CA SER A 547 33.26 12.94 -9.99
C SER A 547 34.30 11.80 -10.15
N PRO A 548 34.57 11.02 -9.09
CA PRO A 548 35.54 9.93 -9.19
C PRO A 548 35.01 8.81 -10.08
N ARG A 549 35.92 8.02 -10.66
CA ARG A 549 35.56 6.84 -11.45
C ARG A 549 34.92 5.78 -10.54
N PRO A 550 33.69 5.32 -10.85
CA PRO A 550 33.04 4.29 -10.05
C PRO A 550 33.69 2.92 -10.29
N GLY A 551 33.65 2.06 -9.27
CA GLY A 551 34.15 0.69 -9.31
C GLY A 551 33.12 -0.33 -8.82
N GLY A 552 33.60 -1.46 -8.30
CA GLY A 552 32.79 -2.55 -7.76
C GLY A 552 32.11 -3.41 -8.84
N ASP A 553 31.46 -4.49 -8.40
CA ASP A 553 30.90 -5.53 -9.27
C ASP A 553 29.84 -5.01 -10.26
N PHE A 554 29.19 -3.88 -9.92
CA PHE A 554 28.16 -3.23 -10.73
C PHE A 554 28.66 -2.02 -11.53
N GLY A 555 29.89 -1.55 -11.29
CA GLY A 555 30.41 -0.31 -11.89
C GLY A 555 29.77 0.98 -11.35
N THR A 556 29.19 0.94 -10.15
CA THR A 556 28.49 2.07 -9.49
C THR A 556 28.98 2.34 -8.06
N ALA A 557 30.03 1.65 -7.59
CA ALA A 557 30.59 1.87 -6.27
C ALA A 557 31.48 3.13 -6.28
N PHE A 558 31.06 4.16 -5.54
CA PHE A 558 31.82 5.40 -5.34
C PHE A 558 32.60 5.33 -4.02
N PRO A 559 33.80 5.95 -3.95
CA PRO A 559 34.52 6.07 -2.69
C PRO A 559 33.76 6.97 -1.70
N GLU A 560 34.11 6.87 -0.42
CA GLU A 560 33.59 7.77 0.61
C GLU A 560 33.93 9.24 0.30
N ILE A 561 33.06 10.15 0.74
CA ILE A 561 33.17 11.57 0.45
C ILE A 561 34.38 12.14 1.22
N PRO A 562 35.30 12.84 0.54
CA PRO A 562 36.41 13.51 1.20
C PRO A 562 35.91 14.53 2.25
N VAL A 563 36.57 14.57 3.41
CA VAL A 563 36.15 15.37 4.57
C VAL A 563 36.14 16.87 4.29
N GLU A 564 36.86 17.32 3.26
CA GLU A 564 36.93 18.71 2.81
C GLU A 564 35.56 19.20 2.33
N PHE A 565 34.80 18.38 1.60
CA PHE A 565 33.44 18.73 1.13
C PHE A 565 32.44 18.79 2.29
N LEU A 566 32.69 18.06 3.37
CA LEU A 566 31.82 18.02 4.54
C LEU A 566 32.06 19.20 5.51
N GLN A 567 33.01 20.09 5.20
CA GLN A 567 33.18 21.35 5.93
C GLN A 567 32.13 22.40 5.55
N GLU A 568 31.35 22.19 4.49
CA GLU A 568 30.19 23.03 4.19
C GLU A 568 28.95 22.53 4.94
N LYS A 569 28.35 23.41 5.74
CA LYS A 569 27.22 23.08 6.61
C LYS A 569 26.03 22.47 5.87
N GLU A 570 25.64 23.00 4.71
CA GLU A 570 24.48 22.48 3.98
C GLU A 570 24.78 21.12 3.32
N VAL A 571 26.00 20.92 2.80
CA VAL A 571 26.47 19.62 2.30
C VAL A 571 26.46 18.58 3.43
N PHE A 572 26.96 18.96 4.61
CA PHE A 572 27.02 18.06 5.75
C PHE A 572 25.62 17.71 6.30
N ARG A 573 24.69 18.66 6.31
CA ARG A 573 23.28 18.38 6.66
C ARG A 573 22.63 17.37 5.72
N GLU A 574 22.85 17.51 4.42
CA GLU A 574 22.35 16.56 3.44
C GLU A 574 23.00 15.18 3.64
N PHE A 575 24.31 15.13 3.88
CA PHE A 575 25.02 13.89 4.18
C PHE A 575 24.44 13.18 5.42
N ILE A 576 24.26 13.92 6.52
CA ILE A 576 23.64 13.42 7.76
C ILE A 576 22.24 12.88 7.48
N PHE A 577 21.43 13.59 6.69
CA PHE A 577 20.11 13.12 6.29
C PHE A 577 20.18 11.78 5.54
N ARG A 578 21.11 11.61 4.60
CA ARG A 578 21.28 10.34 3.85
C ARG A 578 21.68 9.19 4.77
N ILE A 579 22.73 9.34 5.59
CA ILE A 579 23.21 8.25 6.45
C ILE A 579 22.19 7.86 7.53
N ASN A 580 21.42 8.81 8.07
CA ASN A 580 20.39 8.50 9.06
C ASN A 580 19.14 7.86 8.44
N THR A 581 18.77 8.27 7.22
CA THR A 581 17.60 7.71 6.53
C THR A 581 17.88 6.31 5.99
N LEU A 582 19.08 6.08 5.47
CA LEU A 582 19.47 4.81 4.88
C LEU A 582 20.02 3.83 5.92
N GLY A 583 20.63 4.32 7.00
CA GLY A 583 21.44 3.52 7.91
C GLY A 583 22.70 2.99 7.23
N TRP A 584 23.14 1.80 7.63
CA TRP A 584 24.32 1.13 7.08
C TRP A 584 24.05 -0.34 6.74
N THR A 585 24.74 -0.87 5.75
CA THR A 585 24.53 -2.21 5.17
C THR A 585 25.53 -3.25 5.66
N SER A 586 26.71 -2.81 6.11
CA SER A 586 27.78 -3.68 6.59
C SER A 586 28.56 -3.01 7.74
N ARG A 587 29.32 -3.83 8.48
CA ARG A 587 30.29 -3.35 9.46
C ARG A 587 31.29 -2.35 8.85
N THR A 588 31.78 -2.64 7.64
CA THR A 588 32.74 -1.76 6.95
C THR A 588 32.15 -0.39 6.69
N GLN A 589 30.91 -0.33 6.21
CA GLN A 589 30.20 0.94 5.97
C GLN A 589 29.96 1.74 7.28
N PHE A 590 29.72 1.04 8.39
CA PHE A 590 29.64 1.68 9.70
C PHE A 590 30.99 2.33 10.08
N GLU A 591 32.08 1.58 9.98
CA GLU A 591 33.44 2.05 10.31
C GLU A 591 33.90 3.19 9.39
N GLU A 592 33.56 3.13 8.10
CA GLU A 592 33.76 4.19 7.11
C GLU A 592 33.02 5.47 7.51
N THR A 593 31.72 5.37 7.81
CA THR A 593 30.91 6.52 8.25
C THR A 593 31.45 7.10 9.56
N TRP A 594 31.83 6.23 10.50
CA TRP A 594 32.42 6.61 11.78
C TRP A 594 33.71 7.41 11.59
N ALA A 595 34.63 6.91 10.76
CA ALA A 595 35.88 7.61 10.44
C ALA A 595 35.65 8.96 9.76
N THR A 596 34.70 9.04 8.82
CA THR A 596 34.33 10.30 8.15
C THR A 596 33.80 11.34 9.14
N LEU A 597 32.90 10.95 10.05
CA LEU A 597 32.36 11.86 11.07
C LEU A 597 33.42 12.33 12.07
N LEU A 598 34.34 11.45 12.47
CA LEU A 598 35.49 11.84 13.30
C LEU A 598 36.46 12.75 12.54
N GLY A 599 36.68 12.49 11.25
CA GLY A 599 37.48 13.33 10.37
C GLY A 599 36.97 14.77 10.36
N VAL A 600 35.66 14.97 10.22
CA VAL A 600 35.01 16.30 10.28
C VAL A 600 35.26 17.01 11.61
N LEU A 601 35.28 16.29 12.73
CA LEU A 601 35.59 16.88 14.04
C LEU A 601 37.07 17.29 14.18
N VAL A 602 38.00 16.60 13.51
CA VAL A 602 39.44 16.82 13.65
C VAL A 602 39.96 17.89 12.69
N THR A 603 39.40 17.99 11.48
CA THR A 603 39.87 18.91 10.43
C THR A 603 39.68 20.40 10.78
N GLN A 604 38.75 20.73 11.68
CA GLN A 604 38.57 22.09 12.21
C GLN A 604 38.70 22.10 13.74
N PRO A 605 39.92 22.18 14.30
CA PRO A 605 40.10 22.22 15.75
C PRO A 605 39.35 23.41 16.38
N LEU A 606 38.74 23.18 17.54
CA LEU A 606 37.93 24.17 18.28
C LEU A 606 38.71 25.44 18.69
N VAL A 607 40.04 25.41 18.62
CA VAL A 607 40.92 26.52 18.99
C VAL A 607 41.92 26.73 17.87
N MET A 608 41.82 27.85 17.17
CA MET A 608 42.93 28.42 16.42
C MET A 608 43.64 29.41 17.33
N GLU A 609 44.96 29.31 17.43
CA GLU A 609 45.80 30.28 18.16
C GLU A 609 45.93 31.63 17.43
N GLN A 610 45.06 31.93 16.46
CA GLN A 610 45.10 33.14 15.63
C GLN A 610 43.88 34.04 15.89
N GLU A 611 44.14 35.25 16.39
CA GLU A 611 43.20 36.33 16.71
C GLU A 611 42.47 36.95 15.48
N GLU A 612 42.45 36.31 14.30
CA GLU A 612 41.99 36.95 13.04
C GLU A 612 41.00 36.12 12.20
N ASN A 613 40.12 35.31 12.78
CA ASN A 613 38.98 34.79 12.02
C ASN A 613 37.75 35.70 12.18
N PRO A 614 36.99 36.00 11.11
CA PRO A 614 35.73 36.70 11.23
C PRO A 614 34.75 35.88 12.09
N PRO A 615 33.92 36.53 12.92
CA PRO A 615 33.03 35.84 13.87
C PRO A 615 32.04 34.89 13.21
N GLU A 616 31.73 35.08 11.92
CA GLU A 616 30.85 34.22 11.15
C GLU A 616 31.45 32.81 10.94
N GLU A 617 32.73 32.70 10.60
CA GLU A 617 33.41 31.42 10.40
C GLU A 617 33.49 30.57 11.68
N ASP A 618 33.70 31.22 12.82
CA ASP A 618 33.69 30.56 14.13
C ASP A 618 32.29 30.02 14.49
N THR A 619 31.23 30.72 14.08
CA THR A 619 29.84 30.24 14.28
C THR A 619 29.51 29.06 13.38
N GLU A 620 29.94 29.07 12.12
CA GLU A 620 29.72 27.95 11.19
C GLU A 620 30.49 26.70 11.63
N ARG A 621 31.77 26.86 12.02
CA ARG A 621 32.58 25.80 12.62
C ARG A 621 31.87 25.18 13.82
N THR A 622 31.40 26.01 14.76
CA THR A 622 30.67 25.52 15.94
C THR A 622 29.39 24.75 15.54
N GLN A 623 28.67 25.20 14.52
CA GLN A 623 27.48 24.50 14.03
C GLN A 623 27.81 23.15 13.39
N ILE A 624 28.91 23.04 12.65
CA ILE A 624 29.39 21.78 12.09
C ILE A 624 29.75 20.79 13.20
N HIS A 625 30.47 21.25 14.25
CA HIS A 625 30.75 20.43 15.43
C HIS A 625 29.49 19.91 16.12
N VAL A 626 28.48 20.77 16.29
CA VAL A 626 27.17 20.38 16.84
C VAL A 626 26.50 19.32 15.97
N LEU A 627 26.47 19.50 14.66
CA LEU A 627 25.89 18.54 13.71
C LEU A 627 26.67 17.21 13.70
N ALA A 628 27.99 17.24 13.82
CA ALA A 628 28.82 16.05 13.84
C ALA A 628 28.60 15.24 15.12
N VAL A 629 28.52 15.90 16.28
CA VAL A 629 28.13 15.25 17.55
C VAL A 629 26.77 14.57 17.40
N GLN A 630 25.78 15.27 16.84
CA GLN A 630 24.44 14.72 16.57
C GLN A 630 24.45 13.50 15.66
N ALA A 631 25.25 13.55 14.58
CA ALA A 631 25.39 12.47 13.62
C ALA A 631 26.05 11.24 14.24
N ILE A 632 27.10 11.45 15.04
CA ILE A 632 27.80 10.37 15.76
C ILE A 632 26.86 9.67 16.74
N THR A 633 26.09 10.44 17.53
CA THR A 633 25.08 9.85 18.43
C THR A 633 24.05 9.05 17.65
N SER A 634 23.57 9.56 16.51
CA SER A 634 22.61 8.86 15.66
C SER A 634 23.18 7.55 15.10
N LEU A 635 24.46 7.56 14.67
CA LEU A 635 25.16 6.39 14.17
C LEU A 635 25.31 5.31 15.25
N VAL A 636 25.72 5.68 16.47
CA VAL A 636 25.85 4.73 17.59
C VAL A 636 24.47 4.18 17.99
N LEU A 637 23.44 5.02 18.06
CA LEU A 637 22.06 4.59 18.34
C LEU A 637 21.54 3.62 17.26
N SER A 638 21.93 3.81 15.99
CA SER A 638 21.54 2.88 14.93
C SER A 638 22.06 1.45 15.14
N ALA A 639 23.19 1.28 15.84
CA ALA A 639 23.72 -0.03 16.22
C ALA A 639 22.93 -0.71 17.36
N MET A 640 22.10 0.05 18.07
CA MET A 640 21.16 -0.42 19.11
C MET A 640 19.77 -0.76 18.56
N THR A 641 19.58 -0.73 17.23
CA THR A 641 18.30 -1.09 16.61
C THR A 641 18.14 -2.60 16.50
N VAL A 642 16.91 -3.09 16.65
CA VAL A 642 16.50 -4.49 16.53
C VAL A 642 15.30 -4.60 15.58
N PRO A 643 15.16 -5.70 14.80
CA PRO A 643 15.99 -6.92 14.84
C PRO A 643 17.32 -6.84 14.06
N VAL A 644 17.41 -6.01 13.02
CA VAL A 644 18.60 -5.88 12.16
C VAL A 644 19.27 -4.53 12.41
N ALA A 645 20.41 -4.55 13.10
CA ALA A 645 21.16 -3.34 13.41
C ALA A 645 21.48 -2.55 12.13
N GLY A 646 21.31 -1.22 12.19
CA GLY A 646 21.63 -0.33 11.08
C GLY A 646 20.65 -0.34 9.92
N ASN A 647 19.53 -1.07 9.97
CA ASN A 647 18.49 -1.07 8.94
C ASN A 647 17.19 -0.38 9.40
N PRO A 648 16.98 0.91 9.06
CA PRO A 648 15.78 1.64 9.46
C PRO A 648 14.47 1.15 8.82
N ALA A 649 14.54 0.33 7.76
CA ALA A 649 13.34 -0.20 7.12
C ALA A 649 12.72 -1.37 7.88
N VAL A 650 13.52 -2.13 8.64
CA VAL A 650 13.07 -3.33 9.36
C VAL A 650 13.10 -3.11 10.88
N SER A 651 13.93 -2.20 11.35
CA SER A 651 14.31 -2.10 12.75
C SER A 651 13.95 -0.77 13.37
N CYS A 652 13.73 -0.81 14.68
CA CYS A 652 13.60 0.35 15.53
C CYS A 652 14.47 0.18 16.79
N LEU A 653 14.56 1.22 17.61
CA LEU A 653 15.46 1.22 18.77
C LEU A 653 15.03 0.19 19.81
N GLU A 654 15.98 -0.61 20.31
CA GLU A 654 15.77 -1.56 21.42
C GLU A 654 15.10 -0.86 22.60
N GLN A 655 14.07 -1.48 23.17
CA GLN A 655 13.38 -1.04 24.37
C GLN A 655 13.56 -2.08 25.49
N GLN A 656 13.74 -1.62 26.72
CA GLN A 656 13.72 -2.48 27.90
C GLN A 656 12.80 -1.87 28.95
N PRO A 657 11.62 -2.45 29.17
CA PRO A 657 10.67 -1.91 30.12
C PRO A 657 11.25 -1.89 31.53
N ARG A 658 10.81 -0.91 32.33
CA ARG A 658 11.12 -0.85 33.77
C ARG A 658 10.14 -1.66 34.61
N ASN A 659 8.94 -1.90 34.09
CA ASN A 659 7.91 -2.69 34.74
C ASN A 659 8.24 -4.18 34.62
N LYS A 660 8.30 -4.88 35.76
CA LYS A 660 8.49 -6.34 35.81
C LYS A 660 7.22 -7.07 35.29
N PRO A 661 7.35 -8.30 34.76
CA PRO A 661 6.18 -9.11 34.39
C PRO A 661 5.26 -9.34 35.59
N LEU A 662 3.94 -9.27 35.35
CA LEU A 662 2.94 -9.40 36.40
C LEU A 662 2.80 -10.87 36.84
N LYS A 663 3.27 -11.22 38.04
CA LYS A 663 3.12 -12.57 38.67
C LYS A 663 1.67 -13.07 38.68
N ALA A 664 0.68 -12.17 38.72
CA ALA A 664 -0.75 -12.51 38.70
C ALA A 664 -1.18 -13.27 37.43
N LEU A 665 -0.51 -13.04 36.29
CA LEU A 665 -0.84 -13.65 35.01
C LEU A 665 -0.44 -15.14 34.94
N ASP A 666 0.51 -15.58 35.77
CA ASP A 666 1.02 -16.96 35.74
C ASP A 666 0.07 -17.97 36.40
N THR A 667 -0.90 -17.49 37.18
CA THR A 667 -1.94 -18.28 37.83
C THR A 667 -2.92 -18.91 36.82
N ARG A 668 -3.69 -19.94 37.24
CA ARG A 668 -4.70 -20.57 36.37
C ARG A 668 -5.74 -19.58 35.83
N PHE A 669 -6.17 -18.62 36.64
CA PHE A 669 -7.12 -17.59 36.23
C PHE A 669 -6.43 -16.47 35.44
N GLY A 670 -5.20 -16.11 35.83
CA GLY A 670 -4.32 -15.19 35.09
C GLY A 670 -4.13 -15.61 33.63
N ARG A 671 -3.84 -16.89 33.36
CA ARG A 671 -3.70 -17.40 31.98
C ARG A 671 -4.98 -17.24 31.16
N LYS A 672 -6.16 -17.39 31.76
CA LYS A 672 -7.44 -17.13 31.08
C LYS A 672 -7.62 -15.64 30.80
N LEU A 673 -7.26 -14.79 31.76
CA LEU A 673 -7.29 -13.34 31.60
C LEU A 673 -6.36 -12.89 30.47
N SER A 674 -5.16 -13.45 30.37
CA SER A 674 -4.20 -13.12 29.30
C SER A 674 -4.78 -13.37 27.90
N VAL A 675 -5.51 -14.48 27.71
CA VAL A 675 -6.16 -14.77 26.42
C VAL A 675 -7.23 -13.73 26.09
N ILE A 676 -8.15 -13.45 27.03
CA ILE A 676 -9.26 -12.51 26.80
C ILE A 676 -8.73 -11.09 26.60
N ARG A 677 -7.82 -10.64 27.47
CA ARG A 677 -7.22 -9.30 27.39
C ARG A 677 -6.35 -9.15 26.15
N GLY A 678 -5.67 -10.22 25.72
CA GLY A 678 -4.86 -10.25 24.50
C GLY A 678 -5.67 -9.97 23.24
N VAL A 679 -6.89 -10.52 23.12
CA VAL A 679 -7.81 -10.20 21.99
C VAL A 679 -8.16 -8.72 22.00
N VAL A 680 -8.52 -8.16 23.16
CA VAL A 680 -8.82 -6.72 23.29
C VAL A 680 -7.59 -5.87 22.95
N GLU A 681 -6.40 -6.28 23.41
CA GLU A 681 -5.16 -5.54 23.16
C GLU A 681 -4.83 -5.49 21.67
N GLN A 682 -4.98 -6.60 20.96
CA GLN A 682 -4.76 -6.66 19.51
C GLN A 682 -5.67 -5.68 18.73
N GLU A 683 -6.94 -5.57 19.11
CA GLU A 683 -7.87 -4.61 18.50
C GLU A 683 -7.53 -3.16 18.87
N VAL A 684 -7.12 -2.89 20.11
CA VAL A 684 -6.65 -1.56 20.53
C VAL A 684 -5.42 -1.14 19.72
N GLN A 685 -4.45 -2.04 19.54
CA GLN A 685 -3.28 -1.80 18.69
C GLN A 685 -3.69 -1.52 17.24
N ALA A 686 -4.64 -2.27 16.69
CA ALA A 686 -5.11 -2.06 15.32
C ALA A 686 -5.78 -0.69 15.10
N MET A 687 -6.47 -0.16 16.12
CA MET A 687 -7.22 1.09 16.02
C MET A 687 -6.43 2.35 16.40
N VAL A 688 -5.55 2.26 17.40
CA VAL A 688 -4.97 3.45 18.08
C VAL A 688 -3.46 3.59 17.88
N SER A 689 -2.76 2.49 17.59
CA SER A 689 -1.30 2.50 17.44
C SER A 689 -0.84 3.44 16.31
N LYS A 690 0.30 4.13 16.52
CA LYS A 690 0.96 4.93 15.47
C LYS A 690 1.57 4.09 14.35
N ARG A 691 1.84 2.80 14.59
CA ARG A 691 2.40 1.84 13.63
C ARG A 691 3.72 2.29 12.98
N GLU A 692 4.60 2.97 13.72
CA GLU A 692 5.88 3.46 13.16
C GLU A 692 6.81 2.33 12.67
N ASN A 693 6.73 1.18 13.32
CA ASN A 693 7.49 -0.03 13.02
C ASN A 693 6.76 -1.03 12.11
N VAL A 694 5.63 -0.63 11.51
CA VAL A 694 4.85 -1.48 10.59
C VAL A 694 4.56 -0.71 9.31
N ALA A 695 5.18 -1.15 8.21
CA ALA A 695 5.03 -0.48 6.92
C ALA A 695 3.73 -0.87 6.17
N THR A 696 3.31 -2.14 6.28
CA THR A 696 2.18 -2.68 5.50
C THR A 696 0.84 -2.49 6.22
N HIS A 697 -0.26 -2.63 5.47
CA HIS A 697 -1.59 -2.38 6.02
C HIS A 697 -2.12 -3.46 6.96
N HIS A 698 -1.60 -4.69 6.82
CA HIS A 698 -2.08 -5.90 7.50
C HIS A 698 -2.33 -5.69 8.98
N LEU A 699 -3.47 -6.15 9.48
CA LEU A 699 -3.81 -6.04 10.89
C LEU A 699 -3.04 -7.06 11.74
N TYR A 700 -3.05 -6.86 13.06
CA TYR A 700 -2.45 -7.78 14.04
C TYR A 700 -0.94 -7.99 13.87
N GLN A 701 -0.24 -6.92 13.45
CA GLN A 701 1.21 -6.89 13.27
C GLN A 701 1.95 -6.19 14.42
N ALA A 702 1.30 -6.02 15.57
CA ALA A 702 1.95 -5.46 16.75
C ALA A 702 3.18 -6.31 17.12
N TRP A 703 4.31 -5.64 17.29
CA TRP A 703 5.55 -6.19 17.79
C TRP A 703 6.29 -5.08 18.53
N ASP A 704 6.97 -5.43 19.62
CA ASP A 704 7.76 -4.50 20.41
C ASP A 704 9.24 -4.83 20.28
N PRO A 705 10.13 -3.82 20.21
CA PRO A 705 11.56 -4.02 20.09
C PRO A 705 12.22 -4.40 21.43
N VAL A 706 11.64 -5.36 22.16
CA VAL A 706 12.13 -5.82 23.48
C VAL A 706 12.83 -7.17 23.31
N PRO A 707 14.18 -7.21 23.23
CA PRO A 707 14.92 -8.46 23.19
C PRO A 707 14.99 -9.10 24.57
N SER A 708 14.93 -10.42 24.60
CA SER A 708 15.12 -11.20 25.81
C SER A 708 16.57 -11.10 26.29
N LEU A 709 16.72 -10.93 27.60
CA LEU A 709 17.99 -10.92 28.31
C LEU A 709 18.25 -12.25 29.03
N SER A 710 17.37 -13.24 28.87
CA SER A 710 17.55 -14.55 29.49
C SER A 710 18.69 -15.32 28.79
N PRO A 711 19.52 -16.11 29.51
CA PRO A 711 20.64 -16.83 28.91
C PRO A 711 20.23 -17.77 27.78
N ALA A 712 19.02 -18.34 27.85
CA ALA A 712 18.50 -19.31 26.87
C ALA A 712 18.01 -18.67 25.57
N THR A 713 17.59 -17.41 25.60
CA THR A 713 17.00 -16.71 24.43
C THR A 713 17.61 -15.32 24.20
N THR A 714 18.85 -15.10 24.67
CA THR A 714 19.50 -13.78 24.63
C THR A 714 19.47 -13.21 23.22
N GLY A 715 18.89 -12.03 23.06
CA GLY A 715 18.82 -11.30 21.79
C GLY A 715 17.61 -11.62 20.90
N ALA A 716 16.83 -12.67 21.19
CA ALA A 716 15.56 -12.91 20.50
C ALA A 716 14.48 -11.93 20.98
N LEU A 717 13.65 -11.41 20.06
CA LEU A 717 12.54 -10.52 20.42
C LEU A 717 11.47 -11.28 21.21
N ILE A 718 11.04 -10.70 22.32
CA ILE A 718 9.91 -11.20 23.10
C ILE A 718 8.62 -10.91 22.31
N SER A 719 7.75 -11.91 22.22
CA SER A 719 6.47 -11.75 21.53
C SER A 719 5.56 -10.75 22.26
N HIS A 720 4.85 -9.92 21.50
CA HIS A 720 4.01 -8.85 22.02
C HIS A 720 2.96 -9.33 23.04
N ASP A 721 2.39 -10.52 22.82
CA ASP A 721 1.42 -11.15 23.73
C ASP A 721 1.99 -11.47 25.11
N ARG A 722 3.31 -11.67 25.23
CA ARG A 722 4.01 -11.89 26.50
C ARG A 722 4.37 -10.60 27.22
N LEU A 723 4.30 -9.45 26.54
CA LEU A 723 4.64 -8.13 27.09
C LEU A 723 3.40 -7.36 27.59
N LEU A 724 2.29 -8.07 27.83
CA LEU A 724 1.04 -7.47 28.29
C LEU A 724 1.26 -6.61 29.55
N LEU A 725 1.00 -5.31 29.44
CA LEU A 725 1.17 -4.30 30.50
C LEU A 725 2.62 -4.09 30.99
N GLN A 726 3.63 -4.49 30.21
CA GLN A 726 5.05 -4.25 30.54
C GLN A 726 5.61 -2.99 29.90
N VAL A 727 5.14 -2.62 28.69
CA VAL A 727 5.61 -1.40 28.00
C VAL A 727 5.41 -0.19 28.90
N ASN A 728 6.42 0.68 28.95
CA ASN A 728 6.38 1.81 29.87
C ASN A 728 5.20 2.75 29.55
N PRO A 729 4.47 3.24 30.57
CA PRO A 729 3.22 3.99 30.38
C PRO A 729 3.40 5.40 29.81
N GLU A 730 4.60 5.98 29.87
CA GLU A 730 4.87 7.29 29.29
C GLU A 730 4.95 7.29 27.75
N ARG A 731 5.06 6.10 27.14
CA ARG A 731 5.20 5.94 25.69
C ARG A 731 3.82 5.81 25.03
N GLU A 732 3.63 6.57 23.95
CA GLU A 732 2.44 6.42 23.12
C GLU A 732 2.45 5.07 22.39
N LEU A 733 1.28 4.45 22.24
CA LEU A 733 1.14 3.14 21.59
C LEU A 733 1.71 3.14 20.17
N GLY A 734 2.69 2.26 19.93
CA GLY A 734 3.36 2.12 18.63
C GLY A 734 4.38 3.21 18.27
N ASP A 735 4.68 4.13 19.18
CA ASP A 735 5.81 5.07 19.04
C ASP A 735 7.12 4.34 19.35
N THR A 736 8.01 4.28 18.36
CA THR A 736 9.30 3.59 18.48
C THR A 736 10.49 4.55 18.46
N GLY A 737 10.20 5.86 18.51
CA GLY A 737 11.20 6.90 18.68
C GLY A 737 11.96 6.78 20.00
N TYR A 738 13.14 7.40 20.04
CA TYR A 738 13.93 7.49 21.26
C TYR A 738 13.18 8.30 22.33
N GLN A 739 13.04 7.74 23.53
CA GLN A 739 12.53 8.45 24.70
C GLN A 739 13.44 8.22 25.91
N LEU A 740 13.44 9.14 26.87
CA LEU A 740 14.12 8.92 28.15
C LEU A 740 13.45 7.74 28.86
N GLY A 741 14.25 6.74 29.24
CA GLY A 741 13.74 5.45 29.74
C GLY A 741 13.75 4.31 28.71
N GLN A 742 14.41 4.50 27.56
CA GLN A 742 14.59 3.47 26.53
C GLN A 742 15.16 2.16 27.08
N VAL A 743 16.13 2.23 28.00
CA VAL A 743 16.80 1.07 28.62
C VAL A 743 16.66 1.18 30.14
N SER A 744 16.00 0.22 30.77
CA SER A 744 15.86 0.18 32.24
C SER A 744 17.17 -0.17 32.94
N ILE A 745 17.39 0.35 34.15
CA ILE A 745 18.58 0.08 34.98
C ILE A 745 18.71 -1.42 35.26
N HIS A 746 17.59 -2.09 35.57
CA HIS A 746 17.52 -3.54 35.75
C HIS A 746 18.12 -4.30 34.55
N SER A 747 17.79 -3.89 33.32
CA SER A 747 18.34 -4.50 32.13
C SER A 747 19.84 -4.25 31.94
N VAL A 748 20.37 -3.12 32.45
CA VAL A 748 21.80 -2.80 32.42
C VAL A 748 22.56 -3.71 33.37
N TRP A 749 22.05 -3.92 34.59
CA TRP A 749 22.62 -4.84 35.57
C TRP A 749 22.62 -6.27 35.08
N LEU A 750 21.47 -6.77 34.64
CA LEU A 750 21.31 -8.15 34.17
C LEU A 750 22.16 -8.42 32.92
N GLY A 751 22.06 -7.55 31.91
CA GLY A 751 22.76 -7.73 30.63
C GLY A 751 24.28 -7.59 30.73
N ASN A 752 24.79 -6.82 31.70
CA ASN A 752 26.23 -6.63 31.90
C ASN A 752 26.81 -7.40 33.09
N SER A 753 25.99 -8.17 33.80
CA SER A 753 26.38 -8.86 35.03
C SER A 753 27.00 -7.91 36.06
N ILE A 754 26.39 -6.73 36.21
CA ILE A 754 26.78 -5.73 37.22
C ILE A 754 25.89 -5.95 38.45
N THR A 755 26.48 -6.37 39.56
CA THR A 755 25.81 -6.46 40.87
C THR A 755 25.90 -5.11 41.58
N PRO A 756 24.77 -4.48 41.99
CA PRO A 756 24.80 -3.25 42.77
C PRO A 756 25.61 -3.42 44.07
N LEU A 757 26.29 -2.36 44.50
CA LEU A 757 27.21 -2.37 45.64
C LEU A 757 26.50 -2.22 47.01
N ARG A 758 25.17 -2.06 47.05
CA ARG A 758 24.38 -1.85 48.28
C ARG A 758 23.19 -2.82 48.34
N GLU A 759 23.03 -3.49 49.48
CA GLU A 759 21.91 -4.43 49.78
C GLU A 759 20.54 -3.74 49.82
N GLU A 760 20.48 -2.44 50.11
CA GLU A 760 19.21 -1.66 50.20
C GLU A 760 18.51 -1.43 48.83
N GLU A 761 19.15 -1.79 47.71
CA GLU A 761 18.57 -1.75 46.35
C GLU A 761 18.03 -3.11 45.88
N TRP A 762 18.09 -4.12 46.74
CA TRP A 762 17.46 -5.42 46.51
C TRP A 762 16.00 -5.23 46.97
N ASP A 763 15.04 -5.18 46.04
CA ASP A 763 13.63 -5.23 46.44
C ASP A 763 13.44 -6.48 47.31
N GLU A 764 12.85 -6.33 48.51
CA GLU A 764 12.61 -7.41 49.50
C GLU A 764 11.75 -8.59 48.96
N GLU A 765 11.36 -8.59 47.67
CA GLU A 765 10.62 -9.66 47.01
C GLU A 765 11.51 -10.66 46.22
N GLU A 766 12.85 -10.50 46.22
CA GLU A 766 13.80 -11.35 45.47
C GLU A 766 14.38 -12.53 46.27
N GLU A 767 13.91 -12.81 47.49
CA GLU A 767 14.45 -13.92 48.31
C GLU A 767 14.00 -15.34 47.90
N GLU A 768 12.96 -15.54 47.07
CA GLU A 768 12.41 -16.90 46.83
C GLU A 768 12.99 -17.68 45.63
N GLU A 769 13.87 -17.12 44.80
CA GLU A 769 14.48 -17.84 43.65
C GLU A 769 15.91 -18.38 43.90
N ALA A 770 16.48 -18.16 45.09
CA ALA A 770 17.88 -18.46 45.38
C ALA A 770 18.18 -19.90 45.89
N ASP A 771 17.29 -20.87 45.68
CA ASP A 771 17.42 -22.21 46.30
C ASP A 771 17.78 -23.35 45.31
N VAL A 772 18.59 -23.04 44.28
CA VAL A 772 19.24 -24.08 43.46
C VAL A 772 20.75 -23.80 43.36
N PRO A 773 21.63 -24.71 43.83
CA PRO A 773 23.07 -24.48 43.79
C PRO A 773 23.58 -24.44 42.34
N VAL A 774 24.15 -23.31 41.95
CA VAL A 774 24.75 -23.05 40.64
C VAL A 774 26.05 -23.86 40.49
N PRO A 775 26.20 -24.76 39.49
CA PRO A 775 27.50 -25.26 39.10
C PRO A 775 28.29 -24.16 38.37
N SER A 776 29.60 -24.11 38.58
CA SER A 776 30.58 -23.14 38.06
C SER A 776 30.32 -22.61 36.64
N PRO A 777 30.60 -21.32 36.35
CA PRO A 777 30.24 -20.71 35.07
C PRO A 777 31.04 -21.33 33.92
N PRO A 778 30.37 -21.79 32.84
CA PRO A 778 31.06 -21.94 31.57
C PRO A 778 31.40 -20.54 31.03
N THR A 779 32.44 -20.46 30.19
CA THR A 779 32.91 -19.26 29.48
C THR A 779 31.78 -18.29 29.12
N SER A 780 31.93 -17.04 29.55
CA SER A 780 31.01 -15.93 29.38
C SER A 780 30.43 -15.85 27.95
N PRO A 781 29.10 -15.87 27.77
CA PRO A 781 28.52 -15.50 26.49
C PRO A 781 28.89 -14.02 26.23
N LEU A 782 29.47 -13.75 25.06
CA LEU A 782 29.76 -12.40 24.58
C LEU A 782 28.57 -11.49 24.88
N ASN A 783 28.79 -10.48 25.71
CA ASN A 783 27.76 -9.55 26.13
C ASN A 783 27.21 -8.83 24.88
N SER A 784 25.99 -9.20 24.45
CA SER A 784 25.44 -8.89 23.13
C SER A 784 25.27 -7.39 22.86
N ARG A 785 25.35 -6.55 23.90
CA ARG A 785 25.36 -5.08 23.78
C ARG A 785 26.74 -4.49 23.51
N LYS A 786 27.82 -5.18 23.87
CA LYS A 786 29.20 -4.73 23.61
C LYS A 786 29.60 -4.92 22.15
N HIS A 787 29.10 -5.98 21.52
CA HIS A 787 29.28 -6.28 20.10
C HIS A 787 27.93 -6.56 19.44
N ARG A 788 27.44 -5.63 18.62
CA ARG A 788 26.18 -5.77 17.85
C ARG A 788 26.49 -5.86 16.37
N ALA A 789 25.99 -6.90 15.69
CA ALA A 789 26.20 -7.12 14.25
C ALA A 789 27.68 -7.00 13.81
N GLY A 790 28.61 -7.43 14.66
CA GLY A 790 30.05 -7.36 14.42
C GLY A 790 30.70 -5.99 14.65
N VAL A 791 29.94 -4.94 14.99
CA VAL A 791 30.42 -3.61 15.36
C VAL A 791 30.82 -3.58 16.83
N ASP A 792 32.01 -3.06 17.14
CA ASP A 792 32.50 -2.86 18.50
C ASP A 792 32.00 -1.53 19.08
N ILE A 793 30.77 -1.54 19.60
CA ILE A 793 30.16 -0.37 20.25
C ILE A 793 30.94 0.04 21.50
N HIS A 794 31.58 -0.90 22.19
CA HIS A 794 32.37 -0.60 23.38
C HIS A 794 33.52 0.35 23.04
N SER A 795 34.24 0.09 21.95
CA SER A 795 35.32 0.96 21.46
C SER A 795 34.82 2.39 21.18
N CYS A 796 33.69 2.54 20.48
CA CYS A 796 33.07 3.83 20.22
C CYS A 796 32.70 4.55 21.53
N SER A 797 32.12 3.83 22.49
CA SER A 797 31.71 4.41 23.77
C SER A 797 32.89 4.96 24.58
N GLN A 798 34.01 4.22 24.65
CA GLN A 798 35.22 4.65 25.34
C GLN A 798 35.83 5.89 24.68
N PHE A 799 35.93 5.88 23.35
CA PHE A 799 36.44 7.02 22.59
C PHE A 799 35.61 8.30 22.84
N LEU A 800 34.27 8.18 22.82
CA LEU A 800 33.40 9.33 23.09
C LEU A 800 33.50 9.82 24.53
N LEU A 801 33.61 8.93 25.51
CA LEU A 801 33.81 9.32 26.90
C LEU A 801 35.10 10.12 27.10
N GLU A 802 36.21 9.70 26.49
CA GLU A 802 37.48 10.44 26.54
C GLU A 802 37.38 11.80 25.84
N LEU A 803 36.82 11.83 24.62
CA LEU A 803 36.68 13.05 23.82
C LEU A 803 35.80 14.09 24.53
N TYR A 804 34.62 13.67 24.99
CA TYR A 804 33.65 14.55 25.62
C TYR A 804 34.11 15.05 26.99
N SER A 805 34.82 14.21 27.78
CA SER A 805 35.40 14.65 29.05
C SER A 805 36.38 15.81 28.86
N ARG A 806 37.23 15.74 27.82
CA ARG A 806 38.19 16.81 27.48
C ARG A 806 37.51 18.09 27.00
N TRP A 807 36.36 17.99 26.34
CA TRP A 807 35.61 19.16 25.86
C TRP A 807 34.80 19.86 26.95
N ILE A 808 34.32 19.11 27.96
CA ILE A 808 33.57 19.65 29.10
C ILE A 808 34.51 20.27 30.15
N LEU A 809 35.62 19.58 30.47
CA LEU A 809 36.60 20.01 31.48
C LEU A 809 37.92 20.42 30.79
N PRO A 810 38.00 21.60 30.16
CA PRO A 810 39.21 22.02 29.47
C PRO A 810 40.38 22.15 30.45
N SER A 811 41.53 21.56 30.09
CA SER A 811 42.73 21.52 30.95
C SER A 811 43.49 22.85 31.05
N SER A 812 43.09 23.90 30.32
CA SER A 812 43.72 25.24 30.39
C SER A 812 42.70 26.37 30.20
N ALA A 813 42.95 27.53 30.83
CA ALA A 813 42.07 28.70 30.79
C ALA A 813 41.89 29.32 29.37
N ALA A 814 42.74 28.94 28.41
CA ALA A 814 42.72 29.39 27.03
C ALA A 814 41.80 28.57 26.11
N ARG A 815 41.32 27.39 26.55
CA ARG A 815 40.38 26.55 25.78
C ARG A 815 38.96 26.75 26.29
N ARG A 816 38.15 27.54 25.59
CA ARG A 816 36.72 27.72 25.94
C ARG A 816 35.83 27.04 24.89
N THR A 817 35.31 25.87 25.23
CA THR A 817 34.26 25.20 24.44
C THR A 817 32.97 26.03 24.46
N PRO A 818 32.35 26.34 23.32
CA PRO A 818 31.09 27.10 23.29
C PRO A 818 29.96 26.38 24.04
N VAL A 819 29.12 27.13 24.77
CA VAL A 819 28.02 26.57 25.58
C VAL A 819 27.03 25.74 24.74
N ILE A 820 26.79 26.13 23.48
CA ILE A 820 25.92 25.40 22.56
C ILE A 820 26.47 23.99 22.31
N LEU A 821 27.80 23.87 22.15
CA LEU A 821 28.46 22.57 21.97
C LEU A 821 28.48 21.76 23.26
N ILE A 822 28.72 22.40 24.42
CA ILE A 822 28.63 21.72 25.73
C ILE A 822 27.23 21.12 25.92
N SER A 823 26.18 21.89 25.60
CA SER A 823 24.80 21.42 25.70
C SER A 823 24.56 20.19 24.81
N GLU A 824 25.11 20.16 23.61
CA GLU A 824 24.94 19.04 22.69
C GLU A 824 25.76 17.81 23.10
N VAL A 825 26.98 18.02 23.61
CA VAL A 825 27.83 16.95 24.15
C VAL A 825 27.16 16.28 25.34
N VAL A 826 26.64 17.07 26.29
CA VAL A 826 25.88 16.53 27.44
C VAL A 826 24.63 15.78 26.96
N ARG A 827 23.96 16.28 25.91
CA ARG A 827 22.87 15.56 25.23
C ARG A 827 23.32 14.20 24.71
N SER A 828 24.42 14.17 23.97
CA SER A 828 24.97 12.94 23.38
C SER A 828 25.29 11.90 24.45
N VAL A 829 25.90 12.32 25.56
CA VAL A 829 26.20 11.45 26.73
C VAL A 829 24.92 10.93 27.39
N SER A 830 23.93 11.80 27.58
CA SER A 830 22.62 11.43 28.16
C SER A 830 21.66 10.76 27.15
N SER A 831 22.11 10.59 25.89
CA SER A 831 21.37 10.21 24.68
C SER A 831 20.26 11.21 24.31
N PRO A 832 20.43 12.09 23.29
CA PRO A 832 19.96 11.85 21.91
C PRO A 832 20.72 12.69 20.81
N PRO A 833 20.41 12.52 19.49
CA PRO A 833 19.24 13.19 18.92
C PRO A 833 18.35 12.24 18.10
N ALA A 834 17.03 12.39 18.22
CA ALA A 834 16.11 12.05 17.15
C ALA A 834 16.30 13.07 16.00
N PRO A 835 16.11 12.70 14.73
CA PRO A 835 16.09 13.68 13.66
C PRO A 835 14.99 14.70 13.97
N ARG A 836 15.33 16.00 13.99
CA ARG A 836 14.34 17.08 13.91
C ARG A 836 13.70 17.03 12.52
N GLY A 837 12.79 16.08 12.33
CA GLY A 837 11.84 16.01 11.23
C GLY A 837 10.63 16.94 11.44
N SER A 838 10.71 17.84 12.41
CA SER A 838 9.79 18.98 12.55
C SER A 838 10.59 20.17 13.08
N ALA A 839 10.82 21.16 12.23
CA ALA A 839 11.30 22.47 12.63
C ALA A 839 10.38 23.52 11.98
N PRO A 840 10.45 24.77 12.43
CA PRO A 840 9.69 25.35 13.53
C PRO A 840 8.54 26.22 12.98
N GLY A 841 7.30 25.96 13.38
CA GLY A 841 6.18 26.71 12.80
C GLY A 841 4.80 26.28 13.27
N ALA A 842 4.64 25.85 14.52
CA ALA A 842 3.31 25.70 15.11
C ALA A 842 3.38 26.20 16.54
N ARG A 843 2.99 27.48 16.74
CA ARG A 843 2.52 27.90 18.06
C ARG A 843 1.34 26.98 18.42
N PRO A 844 1.31 26.35 19.60
CA PRO A 844 0.11 25.65 20.03
C PRO A 844 -1.00 26.70 20.13
N ARG A 845 -2.01 26.60 19.25
CA ARG A 845 -3.26 27.32 19.44
C ARG A 845 -3.89 26.75 20.69
N VAL A 846 -3.84 27.52 21.77
CA VAL A 846 -4.69 27.35 22.95
C VAL A 846 -6.14 27.28 22.44
N PRO A 847 -6.89 26.18 22.68
CA PRO A 847 -8.29 26.14 22.30
C PRO A 847 -9.06 27.09 23.21
N SER A 848 -9.56 28.19 22.65
CA SER A 848 -10.55 29.01 23.31
C SER A 848 -11.90 28.27 23.32
N PRO A 849 -12.67 28.34 24.41
CA PRO A 849 -13.96 27.69 24.48
C PRO A 849 -14.97 28.58 23.74
N ARG A 850 -15.37 28.18 22.54
CA ARG A 850 -16.63 28.66 21.95
C ARG A 850 -17.48 27.46 21.57
N GLY A 851 -18.56 27.31 22.33
CA GLY A 851 -19.60 26.35 22.09
C GLY A 851 -20.20 26.53 20.70
N SER A 852 -20.31 25.42 19.99
CA SER A 852 -21.32 25.22 18.97
C SER A 852 -21.92 23.85 19.25
N GLY A 853 -23.20 23.85 19.59
CA GLY A 853 -23.94 22.66 19.97
C GLY A 853 -24.13 21.75 18.77
N PHE A 854 -23.62 20.52 18.86
CA PHE A 854 -24.12 19.41 18.07
C PHE A 854 -24.94 18.50 18.99
N ARG A 855 -26.26 18.52 18.76
CA ARG A 855 -27.22 17.59 19.35
C ARG A 855 -26.95 16.20 18.75
N MET A 856 -26.47 15.27 19.56
CA MET A 856 -26.62 13.84 19.29
C MET A 856 -27.80 13.32 20.11
N SER A 857 -28.84 12.89 19.43
CA SER A 857 -30.02 12.27 20.01
C SER A 857 -29.74 10.79 20.32
N SER A 858 -29.77 10.50 21.63
CA SER A 858 -30.36 9.30 22.28
C SER A 858 -29.60 7.93 22.19
N PRO A 859 -29.94 6.93 23.04
CA PRO A 859 -29.29 6.76 24.34
C PRO A 859 -28.85 5.30 24.63
N TRP A 860 -27.70 5.10 25.29
CA TRP A 860 -27.41 3.85 26.00
C TRP A 860 -27.06 4.16 27.45
N ARG A 861 -28.05 3.92 28.32
CA ARG A 861 -27.89 3.80 29.78
C ARG A 861 -27.69 2.34 30.13
N ALA A 862 -26.60 2.03 30.81
CA ALA A 862 -26.43 1.02 31.85
C ALA A 862 -24.92 1.07 32.17
N GLY A 863 -24.42 1.31 33.38
CA GLY A 863 -24.93 0.98 34.70
C GLY A 863 -23.75 0.35 35.43
N LEU A 864 -22.98 1.20 36.12
CA LEU A 864 -21.91 0.81 37.04
C LEU A 864 -22.44 -0.20 38.07
N TRP A 865 -21.74 -1.32 38.24
CA TRP A 865 -21.23 -1.87 39.50
C TRP A 865 -19.96 -2.67 39.19
#